data_AF-A0A846RUJ4-F1
#
_entry.id   AF-A0A846RUJ4-F1
#
_cell.length_a   1.000
_cell.length_b   1.000
_cell.length_c   1.000
_cell.angle_alpha   90.00
_cell.angle_beta   90.00
_cell.angle_gamma   90.00
#
_symmetry.space_group_name_H-M   'P 1'
#
loop_
_entity.id
_entity.type
_entity.pdbx_description
1 polymer ?
#
loop_
_entity_poly.entity_id
_entity_poly.type
_entity_poly.pdbx_seq_one_letter_code
_entity_poly.pdbx_strand_id
1 'polypeptide(L)'
;MSFVSVACAGARRTWLGTLAIFGVVLLVVLTFLLPPTPGAHAGPVGGGWNRAAGLDGAEHFVGQHVNSDGVVAYCTDFERLSPPHADRYDGGHAGAFTRSDGTQLSAKENAALSYLLHRWGNTTDNATAASVQLAVWALTSPGMQWDSAGMARVLTAERLPVEVVERSRAMTRTALSEAGPYQVRIKLKEEGADGVIAALIEVAGADGTPASGLAASVKLTGAFAFQESAARTWTTSDQPRELTLKRTGFGSGALTVSVPRTPAAGVKWLVPSRKDVQRLLTAAVVEPRDAAAAIADLPAFRPAVQTQTSAARTDVGTSVHDVLEVSAGDPSAESSADAVPWMSMPPGGEAVSVEVVSTLWGPLDAPPVLAENVPAGTPAVGTVTTRVDGPGTYSTPTLTVPAPGWYVWTETIDPGSAKPAEAAAYVMGWQGKYGIAAETTFVPWLPQVQTTLSAHEAQVGDSVTDGVTLQGFGTRPEGSPGTVLLSMYGPFSEPPVLDTQVPADAPLHSESGVPALNGTHTSGQFAPLMEPGCYTVVARYPGDEYTNAFVSPFGEPSETVCVHQPATPVEPSAPEAEVSPEPEPSESADAAPAETVTPPAAPPAATQPRPELAQTGLRTEVAAGAAMALVGTGLALVQLTSMRRRRART
;
A
#
# COMPACT_ATOMS: atom_id res chain seq x y z
N MET A 1 -47.50 38.02 11.97
CA MET A 1 -48.06 37.10 12.98
C MET A 1 -47.32 35.77 12.85
N SER A 2 -46.51 35.25 13.76
CA SER A 2 -45.87 35.70 15.01
C SER A 2 -44.68 34.73 15.24
N PHE A 3 -43.52 35.29 15.66
CA PHE A 3 -42.57 34.85 16.70
C PHE A 3 -42.55 33.36 17.17
N VAL A 4 -41.44 32.68 17.57
CA VAL A 4 -39.98 32.92 17.71
C VAL A 4 -39.27 31.64 18.24
N SER A 5 -37.93 31.55 18.10
CA SER A 5 -36.88 30.81 18.87
C SER A 5 -36.87 29.27 19.03
N VAL A 6 -35.80 28.57 18.58
CA VAL A 6 -34.45 28.31 19.17
C VAL A 6 -34.45 27.28 20.33
N ALA A 7 -33.74 26.15 20.17
CA ALA A 7 -32.66 25.68 21.07
C ALA A 7 -32.18 24.23 20.79
N CYS A 8 -30.91 24.01 21.16
CA CYS A 8 -29.97 22.88 21.00
C CYS A 8 -30.31 21.55 21.71
N ALA A 9 -29.40 20.58 21.46
CA ALA A 9 -29.10 19.33 22.18
C ALA A 9 -29.83 18.08 21.62
N GLY A 10 -29.20 16.92 21.42
CA GLY A 10 -27.87 16.46 21.79
C GLY A 10 -27.81 14.95 21.50
N ALA A 11 -26.61 14.45 21.21
CA ALA A 11 -26.32 13.05 20.99
C ALA A 11 -26.83 12.14 22.13
N ARG A 12 -27.46 11.01 21.77
CA ARG A 12 -27.54 9.73 22.53
C ARG A 12 -28.53 8.78 21.85
N ARG A 13 -28.09 7.99 20.86
CA ARG A 13 -28.91 6.87 20.37
C ARG A 13 -28.12 5.75 19.66
N THR A 14 -27.09 5.21 20.30
CA THR A 14 -26.34 4.05 19.77
C THR A 14 -25.84 3.11 20.87
N TRP A 15 -26.68 2.72 21.82
CA TRP A 15 -26.28 1.74 22.88
C TRP A 15 -27.35 0.68 23.20
N LEU A 16 -28.31 0.46 22.29
CA LEU A 16 -29.33 -0.60 22.42
C LEU A 16 -29.34 -1.60 21.25
N GLY A 17 -28.61 -1.34 20.17
CA GLY A 17 -28.51 -2.25 19.01
C GLY A 17 -27.41 -3.32 19.13
N THR A 18 -26.36 -3.06 19.90
CA THR A 18 -25.19 -3.94 20.00
C THR A 18 -25.39 -5.16 20.91
N LEU A 19 -26.28 -5.08 21.92
CA LEU A 19 -26.60 -6.21 22.79
C LEU A 19 -27.54 -7.24 22.14
N ALA A 20 -28.42 -6.81 21.23
CA ALA A 20 -29.28 -7.73 20.48
C ALA A 20 -28.49 -8.54 19.42
N ILE A 21 -27.48 -7.92 18.81
CA ILE A 21 -26.64 -8.56 17.80
C ILE A 21 -25.68 -9.56 18.45
N PHE A 22 -25.09 -9.24 19.61
CA PHE A 22 -24.25 -10.20 20.36
C PHE A 22 -25.04 -11.41 20.85
N GLY A 23 -26.31 -11.23 21.26
CA GLY A 23 -27.19 -12.34 21.65
C GLY A 23 -27.52 -13.30 20.50
N VAL A 24 -27.73 -12.77 19.29
CA VAL A 24 -27.99 -13.58 18.09
C VAL A 24 -26.73 -14.28 17.61
N VAL A 25 -25.57 -13.60 17.64
CA VAL A 25 -24.28 -14.21 17.26
C VAL A 25 -23.85 -15.31 18.24
N LEU A 26 -24.07 -15.13 19.55
CA LEU A 26 -23.76 -16.17 20.54
C LEU A 26 -24.68 -17.39 20.40
N LEU A 27 -25.94 -17.20 20.00
CA LEU A 27 -26.88 -18.30 19.76
C LEU A 27 -26.56 -19.09 18.48
N VAL A 28 -26.04 -18.40 17.45
CA VAL A 28 -25.54 -19.04 16.21
C VAL A 28 -24.22 -19.78 16.46
N VAL A 29 -23.30 -19.23 17.28
CA VAL A 29 -22.04 -19.90 17.61
C VAL A 29 -22.27 -21.13 18.50
N LEU A 30 -23.24 -21.11 19.42
CA LEU A 30 -23.61 -22.30 20.20
C LEU A 30 -24.25 -23.41 19.35
N THR A 31 -24.89 -23.10 18.22
CA THR A 31 -25.39 -24.14 17.30
C THR A 31 -24.29 -24.86 16.51
N PHE A 32 -23.09 -24.26 16.38
CA PHE A 32 -21.93 -24.88 15.71
C PHE A 32 -21.02 -25.70 16.64
N LEU A 33 -21.22 -25.64 17.96
CA LEU A 33 -20.43 -26.37 18.98
C LEU A 33 -21.12 -27.64 19.49
N LEU A 34 -22.26 -28.01 18.93
CA LEU A 34 -22.87 -29.32 19.17
C LEU A 34 -22.12 -30.38 18.36
N PRO A 35 -21.59 -31.46 18.98
CA PRO A 35 -21.11 -32.61 18.21
C PRO A 35 -22.26 -33.11 17.32
N PRO A 36 -21.99 -33.63 16.11
CA PRO A 36 -23.03 -34.18 15.26
C PRO A 36 -23.74 -35.27 16.07
N THR A 37 -24.99 -35.01 16.43
CA THR A 37 -25.85 -36.07 16.95
C THR A 37 -25.88 -37.16 15.88
N PRO A 38 -25.63 -38.44 16.22
CA PRO A 38 -25.87 -39.52 15.26
C PRO A 38 -27.28 -39.32 14.71
N GLY A 39 -27.38 -39.31 13.38
CA GLY A 39 -28.61 -38.96 12.67
C GLY A 39 -29.79 -39.66 13.30
N ALA A 40 -30.85 -38.91 13.58
CA ALA A 40 -32.11 -39.47 14.01
C ALA A 40 -32.45 -40.63 13.06
N HIS A 41 -32.49 -41.86 13.59
CA HIS A 41 -32.97 -43.00 12.83
C HIS A 41 -34.38 -42.66 12.36
N ALA A 42 -34.55 -42.59 11.04
CA ALA A 42 -35.88 -42.45 10.46
C ALA A 42 -36.75 -43.59 11.01
N GLY A 43 -38.03 -43.29 11.32
CA GLY A 43 -39.00 -44.33 11.66
C GLY A 43 -39.08 -45.38 10.55
N PRO A 44 -39.58 -46.59 10.85
CA PRO A 44 -39.69 -47.66 9.86
C PRO A 44 -40.43 -47.17 8.62
N VAL A 45 -39.83 -47.37 7.44
CA VAL A 45 -40.51 -47.16 6.17
C VAL A 45 -41.58 -48.26 6.05
N GLY A 46 -42.83 -47.86 5.81
CA GLY A 46 -43.96 -48.80 5.78
C GLY A 46 -43.71 -50.00 4.85
N GLY A 47 -44.17 -51.19 5.26
CA GLY A 47 -44.29 -52.33 4.35
C GLY A 47 -45.27 -52.02 3.21
N GLY A 48 -45.13 -52.70 2.07
CA GLY A 48 -45.92 -52.41 0.85
C GLY A 48 -45.09 -52.11 -0.40
N TRP A 49 -43.94 -52.77 -0.55
CA TRP A 49 -43.13 -52.71 -1.77
C TRP A 49 -43.77 -53.56 -2.86
N ASN A 50 -44.07 -52.95 -3.99
CA ASN A 50 -44.65 -53.62 -5.16
C ASN A 50 -43.69 -53.54 -6.34
N ARG A 51 -43.84 -54.48 -7.29
CA ARG A 51 -43.13 -54.41 -8.57
C ARG A 51 -43.50 -53.10 -9.29
N ALA A 52 -42.52 -52.46 -9.89
CA ALA A 52 -42.70 -51.27 -10.72
C ALA A 52 -42.11 -51.53 -12.11
N ALA A 53 -41.35 -50.59 -12.67
CA ALA A 53 -40.71 -50.77 -13.97
C ALA A 53 -39.72 -51.95 -13.94
N GLY A 54 -39.80 -52.83 -14.93
CA GLY A 54 -38.98 -54.04 -15.01
C GLY A 54 -39.50 -55.03 -16.03
N LEU A 55 -38.83 -56.17 -16.12
CA LEU A 55 -39.20 -57.28 -16.99
C LEU A 55 -39.50 -58.51 -16.15
N ASP A 56 -40.55 -59.24 -16.51
CA ASP A 56 -40.77 -60.59 -16.00
C ASP A 56 -39.85 -61.54 -16.77
N GLY A 57 -38.85 -62.08 -16.08
CA GLY A 57 -38.05 -63.20 -16.57
C GLY A 57 -38.82 -64.51 -16.48
N ALA A 58 -38.19 -65.60 -16.93
CA ALA A 58 -38.80 -66.92 -16.90
C ALA A 58 -39.10 -67.41 -15.47
N GLU A 59 -38.28 -67.03 -14.48
CA GLU A 59 -38.43 -67.45 -13.10
C GLU A 59 -38.54 -66.25 -12.13
N HIS A 60 -37.87 -65.14 -12.43
CA HIS A 60 -37.78 -63.99 -11.54
C HIS A 60 -38.17 -62.68 -12.22
N PHE A 61 -38.71 -61.74 -11.44
CA PHE A 61 -38.88 -60.36 -11.88
C PHE A 61 -37.55 -59.60 -11.78
N VAL A 62 -37.15 -58.94 -12.87
CA VAL A 62 -35.91 -58.17 -12.96
C VAL A 62 -36.26 -56.71 -13.18
N GLY A 63 -36.26 -55.93 -12.10
CA GLY A 63 -36.60 -54.53 -12.14
C GLY A 63 -36.70 -53.90 -10.76
N GLN A 64 -37.23 -52.68 -10.74
CA GLN A 64 -37.32 -51.89 -9.52
C GLN A 64 -38.62 -52.16 -8.77
N HIS A 65 -38.60 -51.87 -7.47
CA HIS A 65 -39.76 -51.88 -6.59
C HIS A 65 -40.09 -50.46 -6.14
N VAL A 66 -41.36 -50.23 -5.84
CA VAL A 66 -41.86 -48.94 -5.34
C VAL A 66 -42.72 -49.16 -4.10
N ASN A 67 -42.60 -48.29 -3.11
CA ASN A 67 -43.48 -48.28 -1.94
C ASN A 67 -44.63 -47.28 -2.11
N SER A 68 -45.53 -47.21 -1.11
CA SER A 68 -46.66 -46.28 -1.10
C SER A 68 -46.27 -44.80 -1.15
N ASP A 69 -45.05 -44.46 -0.73
CA ASP A 69 -44.52 -43.10 -0.71
C ASP A 69 -43.85 -42.72 -2.05
N GLY A 70 -43.86 -43.63 -3.03
CA GLY A 70 -43.23 -43.43 -4.34
C GLY A 70 -41.71 -43.59 -4.34
N VAL A 71 -41.11 -44.11 -3.26
CA VAL A 71 -39.68 -44.40 -3.20
C VAL A 71 -39.37 -45.59 -4.10
N VAL A 72 -38.49 -45.38 -5.08
CA VAL A 72 -37.97 -46.42 -5.96
C VAL A 72 -36.74 -47.07 -5.32
N ALA A 73 -36.70 -48.41 -5.35
CA ALA A 73 -35.56 -49.17 -4.89
C ALA A 73 -35.27 -50.40 -5.75
N TYR A 74 -34.00 -50.83 -5.72
CA TYR A 74 -33.52 -52.05 -6.37
C TYR A 74 -33.11 -53.07 -5.34
N CYS A 75 -33.36 -54.33 -5.66
CA CYS A 75 -33.06 -55.41 -4.76
C CYS A 75 -31.58 -55.78 -4.77
N THR A 76 -31.09 -56.23 -3.63
CA THR A 76 -29.78 -56.87 -3.45
C THR A 76 -30.00 -58.29 -2.92
N ASP A 77 -28.94 -59.08 -2.76
CA ASP A 77 -29.03 -60.44 -2.22
C ASP A 77 -29.92 -61.38 -3.07
N PHE A 78 -29.59 -61.51 -4.36
CA PHE A 78 -30.39 -62.20 -5.39
C PHE A 78 -31.07 -63.51 -4.93
N GLU A 79 -30.39 -64.34 -4.13
CA GLU A 79 -30.91 -65.64 -3.65
C GLU A 79 -32.05 -65.56 -2.62
N ARG A 80 -32.41 -64.36 -2.15
CA ARG A 80 -33.45 -64.15 -1.13
C ARG A 80 -34.81 -63.83 -1.75
N LEU A 81 -35.86 -63.96 -0.93
CA LEU A 81 -37.24 -63.64 -1.33
C LEU A 81 -37.38 -62.16 -1.69
N SER A 82 -38.27 -61.89 -2.65
CA SER A 82 -38.55 -60.52 -3.10
C SER A 82 -39.21 -59.65 -2.02
N PRO A 83 -39.11 -58.31 -2.10
CA PRO A 83 -39.63 -57.35 -1.12
C PRO A 83 -41.10 -57.51 -0.68
N PRO A 84 -42.06 -57.96 -1.52
CA PRO A 84 -43.43 -58.23 -1.08
C PRO A 84 -43.56 -59.22 0.08
N HIS A 85 -42.53 -60.04 0.34
CA HIS A 85 -42.50 -60.97 1.47
C HIS A 85 -41.96 -60.36 2.78
N ALA A 86 -41.51 -59.10 2.77
CA ALA A 86 -41.12 -58.38 3.98
C ALA A 86 -42.32 -57.71 4.65
N ASP A 87 -42.47 -57.93 5.96
CA ASP A 87 -43.48 -57.23 6.77
C ASP A 87 -43.10 -55.76 6.97
N ARG A 88 -41.81 -55.49 7.22
CA ARG A 88 -41.23 -54.16 7.49
C ARG A 88 -39.77 -54.08 7.05
N TYR A 89 -39.36 -52.88 6.63
CA TYR A 89 -37.96 -52.46 6.51
C TYR A 89 -37.59 -51.50 7.64
N ASP A 90 -36.30 -51.39 7.93
CA ASP A 90 -35.78 -50.45 8.92
C ASP A 90 -35.82 -48.98 8.44
N GLY A 91 -35.24 -48.08 9.25
CA GLY A 91 -35.11 -46.65 8.95
C GLY A 91 -34.04 -46.31 7.90
N GLY A 92 -33.40 -47.32 7.31
CA GLY A 92 -32.35 -47.17 6.33
C GLY A 92 -30.96 -46.90 6.91
N HIS A 93 -29.98 -47.27 6.10
CA HIS A 93 -28.55 -47.10 6.33
C HIS A 93 -27.95 -46.25 5.21
N ALA A 94 -26.80 -45.64 5.49
CA ALA A 94 -26.03 -44.87 4.50
C ALA A 94 -24.54 -45.15 4.64
N GLY A 95 -23.82 -45.13 3.51
CA GLY A 95 -22.36 -45.24 3.48
C GLY A 95 -21.86 -46.33 2.53
N ALA A 96 -20.80 -47.03 2.94
CA ALA A 96 -20.23 -48.15 2.21
C ALA A 96 -21.09 -49.40 2.38
N PHE A 97 -21.62 -49.93 1.27
CA PHE A 97 -22.45 -51.11 1.27
C PHE A 97 -21.63 -52.36 1.60
N THR A 98 -22.18 -53.21 2.46
CA THR A 98 -21.60 -54.51 2.79
C THR A 98 -22.50 -55.60 2.23
N ARG A 99 -21.95 -56.49 1.41
CA ARG A 99 -22.65 -57.64 0.83
C ARG A 99 -23.11 -58.59 1.93
N SER A 100 -24.05 -59.48 1.62
CA SER A 100 -24.64 -60.40 2.60
C SER A 100 -23.65 -61.44 3.15
N ASP A 101 -22.53 -61.67 2.46
CA ASP A 101 -21.41 -62.50 2.92
C ASP A 101 -20.44 -61.75 3.86
N GLY A 102 -20.72 -60.49 4.18
CA GLY A 102 -19.87 -59.64 5.03
C GLY A 102 -18.77 -58.91 4.28
N THR A 103 -18.61 -59.11 2.96
CA THR A 103 -17.62 -58.37 2.16
C THR A 103 -18.09 -56.95 1.89
N GLN A 104 -17.28 -55.95 2.24
CA GLN A 104 -17.57 -54.56 1.94
C GLN A 104 -17.22 -54.24 0.47
N LEU A 105 -18.02 -53.41 -0.19
CA LEU A 105 -17.65 -52.85 -1.50
C LEU A 105 -16.41 -51.98 -1.35
N SER A 106 -15.50 -52.05 -2.32
CA SER A 106 -14.44 -51.06 -2.43
C SER A 106 -15.02 -49.65 -2.61
N ALA A 107 -14.26 -48.62 -2.27
CA ALA A 107 -14.69 -47.23 -2.47
C ALA A 107 -15.12 -46.96 -3.92
N LYS A 108 -14.41 -47.54 -4.90
CA LYS A 108 -14.71 -47.43 -6.33
C LYS A 108 -16.02 -48.11 -6.70
N GLU A 109 -16.25 -49.35 -6.25
CA GLU A 109 -17.51 -50.06 -6.49
C GLU A 109 -18.71 -49.37 -5.82
N ASN A 110 -18.52 -48.84 -4.61
CA ASN A 110 -19.58 -48.16 -3.88
C ASN A 110 -19.97 -46.83 -4.55
N ALA A 111 -18.98 -46.06 -5.01
CA ALA A 111 -19.21 -44.85 -5.79
C ALA A 111 -19.87 -45.17 -7.16
N ALA A 112 -19.46 -46.26 -7.81
CA ALA A 112 -20.09 -46.75 -9.04
C ALA A 112 -21.57 -47.14 -8.81
N LEU A 113 -21.87 -47.81 -7.71
CA LEU A 113 -23.26 -48.14 -7.35
C LEU A 113 -24.10 -46.87 -7.14
N SER A 114 -23.57 -45.87 -6.44
CA SER A 114 -24.24 -44.58 -6.26
C SER A 114 -24.45 -43.85 -7.60
N TYR A 115 -23.43 -43.83 -8.45
CA TYR A 115 -23.50 -43.27 -9.80
C TYR A 115 -24.58 -43.94 -10.66
N LEU A 116 -24.61 -45.28 -10.67
CA LEU A 116 -25.59 -46.08 -11.41
C LEU A 116 -27.01 -45.69 -11.01
N LEU A 117 -27.27 -45.63 -9.70
CA LEU A 117 -28.57 -45.25 -9.14
C LEU A 117 -28.92 -43.78 -9.45
N HIS A 118 -27.92 -42.90 -9.55
CA HIS A 118 -28.14 -41.47 -9.82
C HIS A 118 -28.55 -41.26 -11.28
N ARG A 119 -27.83 -41.89 -12.20
CA ARG A 119 -28.00 -41.68 -13.63
C ARG A 119 -29.19 -42.45 -14.20
N TRP A 120 -29.45 -43.65 -13.72
CA TRP A 120 -30.46 -44.55 -14.29
C TRP A 120 -31.46 -45.12 -13.29
N GLY A 121 -31.23 -44.98 -11.98
CA GLY A 121 -32.04 -45.63 -10.94
C GLY A 121 -33.42 -45.00 -10.71
N ASN A 122 -33.71 -43.82 -11.25
CA ASN A 122 -35.06 -43.24 -11.24
C ASN A 122 -35.61 -43.20 -12.66
N THR A 123 -36.14 -44.34 -13.13
CA THR A 123 -36.65 -44.52 -14.49
C THR A 123 -38.04 -45.13 -14.47
N THR A 124 -38.84 -44.85 -15.50
CA THR A 124 -40.11 -45.53 -15.78
C THR A 124 -40.01 -46.50 -16.94
N ASP A 125 -38.84 -46.59 -17.60
CA ASP A 125 -38.60 -47.51 -18.72
C ASP A 125 -38.24 -48.91 -18.19
N ASN A 126 -39.01 -49.92 -18.62
CA ASN A 126 -38.87 -51.30 -18.16
C ASN A 126 -37.49 -51.89 -18.48
N ALA A 127 -36.97 -51.64 -19.69
CA ALA A 127 -35.67 -52.17 -20.11
C ALA A 127 -34.53 -51.53 -19.29
N THR A 128 -34.59 -50.22 -19.05
CA THR A 128 -33.61 -49.49 -18.22
C THR A 128 -33.66 -49.95 -16.77
N ALA A 129 -34.84 -50.10 -16.17
CA ALA A 129 -34.97 -50.60 -14.80
C ALA A 129 -34.43 -52.03 -14.65
N ALA A 130 -34.70 -52.91 -15.62
CA ALA A 130 -34.13 -54.26 -15.64
C ALA A 130 -32.59 -54.24 -15.76
N SER A 131 -32.04 -53.37 -16.63
CA SER A 131 -30.59 -53.20 -16.75
C SER A 131 -29.95 -52.68 -15.47
N VAL A 132 -30.59 -51.74 -14.76
CA VAL A 132 -30.10 -51.24 -13.45
C VAL A 132 -30.14 -52.36 -12.41
N GLN A 133 -31.23 -53.14 -12.34
CA GLN A 133 -31.34 -54.25 -11.39
C GLN A 133 -30.26 -55.31 -11.58
N LEU A 134 -29.95 -55.68 -12.83
CA LEU A 134 -28.85 -56.60 -13.14
C LEU A 134 -27.49 -56.04 -12.70
N ALA A 135 -27.23 -54.75 -12.95
CA ALA A 135 -25.99 -54.10 -12.55
C ALA A 135 -25.87 -54.00 -11.02
N VAL A 136 -26.98 -53.72 -10.32
CA VAL A 136 -27.06 -53.75 -8.85
C VAL A 136 -26.69 -55.14 -8.33
N TRP A 137 -27.26 -56.22 -8.86
CA TRP A 137 -26.89 -57.58 -8.45
C TRP A 137 -25.43 -57.90 -8.75
N ALA A 138 -24.92 -57.48 -9.91
CA ALA A 138 -23.52 -57.70 -10.27
C ALA A 138 -22.54 -57.05 -9.29
N LEU A 139 -22.90 -55.89 -8.74
CA LEU A 139 -22.07 -55.18 -7.76
C LEU A 139 -22.28 -55.72 -6.33
N THR A 140 -23.52 -56.05 -5.96
CA THR A 140 -23.92 -56.20 -4.54
C THR A 140 -24.24 -57.61 -4.08
N SER A 141 -24.55 -58.54 -4.98
CA SER A 141 -24.91 -59.91 -4.63
C SER A 141 -23.67 -60.83 -4.71
N PRO A 142 -23.32 -61.56 -3.64
CA PRO A 142 -22.26 -62.56 -3.68
C PRO A 142 -22.46 -63.58 -4.81
N GLY A 143 -21.39 -63.92 -5.54
CA GLY A 143 -21.42 -64.90 -6.63
C GLY A 143 -22.12 -64.46 -7.91
N MET A 144 -22.56 -63.20 -8.00
CA MET A 144 -23.28 -62.63 -9.13
C MET A 144 -22.46 -61.60 -9.92
N GLN A 145 -21.16 -61.48 -9.69
CA GLN A 145 -20.31 -60.56 -10.45
C GLN A 145 -20.42 -60.83 -11.95
N TRP A 146 -20.15 -59.82 -12.78
CA TRP A 146 -20.02 -60.04 -14.20
C TRP A 146 -19.01 -61.18 -14.47
N ASP A 147 -19.40 -62.11 -15.34
CA ASP A 147 -18.61 -63.28 -15.75
C ASP A 147 -18.48 -64.40 -14.69
N SER A 148 -19.17 -64.27 -13.56
CA SER A 148 -19.37 -65.36 -12.61
C SER A 148 -20.30 -66.45 -13.17
N ALA A 149 -20.14 -67.68 -12.68
CA ALA A 149 -21.04 -68.77 -13.01
C ALA A 149 -22.49 -68.49 -12.54
N GLY A 150 -22.68 -67.76 -11.43
CA GLY A 150 -24.00 -67.38 -10.93
C GLY A 150 -24.72 -66.45 -11.92
N MET A 151 -24.06 -65.35 -12.33
CA MET A 151 -24.64 -64.43 -13.31
C MET A 151 -24.93 -65.13 -14.65
N ALA A 152 -24.01 -65.97 -15.16
CA ALA A 152 -24.23 -66.71 -16.41
C ALA A 152 -25.47 -67.63 -16.35
N ARG A 153 -25.69 -68.31 -15.22
CA ARG A 153 -26.89 -69.15 -15.00
C ARG A 153 -28.15 -68.31 -15.01
N VAL A 154 -28.18 -67.19 -14.30
CA VAL A 154 -29.36 -66.30 -14.23
C VAL A 154 -29.69 -65.73 -15.61
N LEU A 155 -28.70 -65.23 -16.35
CA LEU A 155 -28.93 -64.71 -17.70
C LEU A 155 -29.51 -65.77 -18.65
N THR A 156 -29.08 -67.03 -18.51
CA THR A 156 -29.60 -68.15 -19.31
C THR A 156 -31.01 -68.55 -18.88
N ALA A 157 -31.25 -68.64 -17.56
CA ALA A 157 -32.54 -69.05 -16.99
C ALA A 157 -33.64 -68.02 -17.28
N GLU A 158 -33.36 -66.74 -17.05
CA GLU A 158 -34.36 -65.67 -17.16
C GLU A 158 -34.73 -65.31 -18.59
N ARG A 159 -33.93 -65.72 -19.59
CA ARG A 159 -34.13 -65.42 -21.02
C ARG A 159 -34.32 -63.93 -21.30
N LEU A 160 -33.58 -63.07 -20.58
CA LEU A 160 -33.66 -61.63 -20.75
C LEU A 160 -33.20 -61.20 -22.14
N PRO A 161 -33.77 -60.13 -22.73
CA PRO A 161 -33.33 -59.62 -24.02
C PRO A 161 -31.84 -59.27 -23.99
N VAL A 162 -31.09 -59.67 -25.03
CA VAL A 162 -29.64 -59.43 -25.14
C VAL A 162 -29.29 -57.94 -24.96
N GLU A 163 -30.15 -57.06 -25.49
CA GLU A 163 -30.02 -55.60 -25.42
C GLU A 163 -29.99 -55.09 -23.96
N VAL A 164 -30.77 -55.70 -23.06
CA VAL A 164 -30.86 -55.32 -21.64
C VAL A 164 -29.60 -55.71 -20.89
N VAL A 165 -29.04 -56.89 -21.22
CA VAL A 165 -27.81 -57.41 -20.63
C VAL A 165 -26.62 -56.56 -21.08
N GLU A 166 -26.50 -56.29 -22.39
CA GLU A 166 -25.45 -55.44 -22.94
C GLU A 166 -25.52 -54.01 -22.39
N ARG A 167 -26.73 -53.45 -22.29
CA ARG A 167 -26.96 -52.16 -21.64
C ARG A 167 -26.54 -52.17 -20.17
N SER A 168 -26.84 -53.23 -19.43
CA SER A 168 -26.45 -53.36 -18.01
C SER A 168 -24.93 -53.43 -17.82
N ARG A 169 -24.24 -54.20 -18.66
CA ARG A 169 -22.78 -54.26 -18.70
C ARG A 169 -22.18 -52.91 -19.04
N ALA A 170 -22.75 -52.19 -20.01
CA ALA A 170 -22.32 -50.84 -20.37
C ALA A 170 -22.51 -49.87 -19.20
N MET A 171 -23.67 -49.87 -18.54
CA MET A 171 -23.94 -49.05 -17.36
C MET A 171 -22.93 -49.31 -16.23
N THR A 172 -22.61 -50.58 -15.96
CA THR A 172 -21.62 -50.94 -14.93
C THR A 172 -20.24 -50.41 -15.27
N ARG A 173 -19.80 -50.56 -16.53
CA ARG A 173 -18.50 -50.05 -17.00
C ARG A 173 -18.42 -48.53 -16.88
N THR A 174 -19.46 -47.82 -17.35
CA THR A 174 -19.56 -46.35 -17.24
C THR A 174 -19.57 -45.91 -15.78
N ALA A 175 -20.31 -46.60 -14.92
CA ALA A 175 -20.35 -46.26 -13.50
C ALA A 175 -18.98 -46.45 -12.82
N LEU A 176 -18.24 -47.50 -13.17
CA LEU A 176 -16.89 -47.73 -12.65
C LEU A 176 -15.85 -46.72 -13.17
N SER A 177 -16.08 -46.08 -14.32
CA SER A 177 -15.18 -45.07 -14.87
C SER A 177 -15.53 -43.64 -14.44
N GLU A 178 -16.81 -43.29 -14.39
CA GLU A 178 -17.26 -41.88 -14.20
C GLU A 178 -17.69 -41.55 -12.76
N ALA A 179 -17.63 -42.53 -11.85
CA ALA A 179 -18.01 -42.30 -10.46
C ALA A 179 -17.08 -41.32 -9.73
N GLY A 180 -17.66 -40.65 -8.73
CA GLY A 180 -16.94 -39.77 -7.82
C GLY A 180 -15.98 -40.51 -6.86
N PRO A 181 -15.36 -39.78 -5.92
CA PRO A 181 -15.73 -38.41 -5.50
C PRO A 181 -15.45 -37.37 -6.57
N TYR A 182 -16.39 -36.42 -6.71
CA TYR A 182 -16.27 -35.33 -7.67
C TYR A 182 -15.49 -34.16 -7.11
N GLN A 183 -14.72 -33.50 -7.96
CA GLN A 183 -13.98 -32.29 -7.64
C GLN A 183 -14.24 -31.23 -8.70
N VAL A 184 -14.41 -29.98 -8.26
CA VAL A 184 -14.44 -28.83 -9.17
C VAL A 184 -13.04 -28.25 -9.21
N ARG A 185 -12.48 -28.11 -10.42
CA ARG A 185 -11.16 -27.53 -10.68
C ARG A 185 -11.34 -26.23 -11.45
N ILE A 186 -10.64 -25.20 -11.00
CA ILE A 186 -10.63 -23.88 -11.63
C ILE A 186 -9.18 -23.53 -11.92
N LYS A 187 -8.86 -23.26 -13.20
CA LYS A 187 -7.57 -22.73 -13.62
C LYS A 187 -7.78 -21.31 -14.15
N LEU A 188 -7.03 -20.36 -13.62
CA LEU A 188 -7.04 -18.97 -14.05
C LEU A 188 -5.75 -18.69 -14.83
N LYS A 189 -5.87 -17.99 -15.95
CA LYS A 189 -4.76 -17.57 -16.79
C LYS A 189 -4.98 -16.14 -17.23
N GLU A 190 -3.99 -15.27 -17.01
CA GLU A 190 -4.01 -13.91 -17.55
C GLU A 190 -3.79 -13.94 -19.06
N GLU A 191 -4.55 -13.12 -19.78
CA GLU A 191 -4.48 -12.98 -21.23
C GLU A 191 -4.11 -11.54 -21.59
N GLY A 192 -2.90 -11.36 -22.13
CA GLY A 192 -2.41 -10.05 -22.57
C GLY A 192 -2.21 -9.06 -21.41
N ALA A 193 -2.16 -7.77 -21.75
CA ALA A 193 -1.88 -6.68 -20.80
C ALA A 193 -3.15 -5.99 -20.26
N ASP A 194 -4.34 -6.32 -20.78
CA ASP A 194 -5.57 -5.53 -20.56
C ASP A 194 -6.39 -5.98 -19.33
N GLY A 195 -5.79 -6.75 -18.42
CA GLY A 195 -6.47 -7.29 -17.24
C GLY A 195 -7.59 -8.28 -17.58
N VAL A 196 -7.45 -9.00 -18.69
CA VAL A 196 -8.35 -10.10 -19.08
C VAL A 196 -7.84 -11.41 -18.50
N ILE A 197 -8.76 -12.21 -17.96
CA ILE A 197 -8.44 -13.50 -17.34
C ILE A 197 -9.34 -14.58 -17.94
N ALA A 198 -8.73 -15.61 -18.52
CA ALA A 198 -9.39 -16.84 -18.90
C ALA A 198 -9.52 -17.76 -17.68
N ALA A 199 -10.74 -18.19 -17.39
CA ALA A 199 -11.07 -19.17 -16.36
C ALA A 199 -11.53 -20.48 -17.01
N LEU A 200 -10.73 -21.53 -16.84
CA LEU A 200 -11.06 -22.89 -17.29
C LEU A 200 -11.60 -23.70 -16.11
N ILE A 201 -12.85 -24.12 -16.20
CA ILE A 201 -13.58 -24.80 -15.14
C ILE A 201 -13.89 -26.23 -15.58
N GLU A 202 -13.50 -27.20 -14.77
CA GLU A 202 -13.74 -28.62 -15.02
C GLU A 202 -14.34 -29.27 -13.78
N VAL A 203 -15.32 -30.15 -13.96
CA VAL A 203 -15.78 -31.05 -12.89
C VAL A 203 -15.26 -32.43 -13.22
N ALA A 204 -14.44 -33.00 -12.35
CA ALA A 204 -13.77 -34.27 -12.58
C ALA A 204 -14.26 -35.34 -11.60
N GLY A 205 -14.38 -36.58 -12.08
CA GLY A 205 -14.58 -37.78 -11.26
C GLY A 205 -13.30 -38.22 -10.52
N ALA A 206 -13.35 -39.37 -9.86
CA ALA A 206 -12.29 -39.84 -8.97
C ALA A 206 -10.92 -40.04 -9.65
N ASP A 207 -10.92 -40.48 -10.91
CA ASP A 207 -9.73 -40.74 -11.72
C ASP A 207 -9.28 -39.51 -12.52
N GLY A 208 -9.96 -38.37 -12.34
CA GLY A 208 -9.70 -37.14 -13.06
C GLY A 208 -10.40 -37.05 -14.41
N THR A 209 -11.25 -38.00 -14.78
CA THR A 209 -12.07 -37.91 -16.00
C THR A 209 -13.14 -36.82 -15.88
N PRO A 210 -13.42 -36.05 -16.96
CA PRO A 210 -14.50 -35.07 -16.95
C PRO A 210 -15.88 -35.68 -16.69
N ALA A 211 -16.58 -35.15 -15.70
CA ALA A 211 -17.92 -35.56 -15.33
C ALA A 211 -18.96 -34.75 -16.12
N SER A 212 -19.62 -35.40 -17.08
CA SER A 212 -20.64 -34.78 -17.94
C SER A 212 -22.05 -34.86 -17.35
N GLY A 213 -22.94 -33.94 -17.74
CA GLY A 213 -24.36 -33.99 -17.39
C GLY A 213 -24.72 -33.40 -16.01
N LEU A 214 -23.76 -32.81 -15.30
CA LEU A 214 -24.00 -32.16 -14.01
C LEU A 214 -24.38 -30.69 -14.22
N ALA A 215 -25.41 -30.23 -13.52
CA ALA A 215 -25.76 -28.82 -13.53
C ALA A 215 -24.76 -28.04 -12.67
N ALA A 216 -24.14 -27.00 -13.25
CA ALA A 216 -23.17 -26.14 -12.59
C ALA A 216 -23.58 -24.66 -12.72
N SER A 217 -23.18 -23.87 -11.73
CA SER A 217 -23.34 -22.41 -11.74
C SER A 217 -22.06 -21.72 -11.28
N VAL A 218 -21.90 -20.46 -11.65
CA VAL A 218 -20.74 -19.65 -11.28
C VAL A 218 -21.17 -18.29 -10.74
N LYS A 219 -20.44 -17.80 -9.74
CA LYS A 219 -20.56 -16.47 -9.15
C LYS A 219 -19.20 -15.79 -9.17
N LEU A 220 -19.18 -14.51 -9.54
CA LEU A 220 -18.00 -13.66 -9.52
C LEU A 220 -18.24 -12.50 -8.55
N THR A 221 -17.23 -12.17 -7.77
CA THR A 221 -17.24 -11.03 -6.84
C THR A 221 -15.93 -10.25 -6.93
N GLY A 222 -15.92 -9.02 -6.43
CA GLY A 222 -14.76 -8.14 -6.43
C GLY A 222 -14.66 -7.30 -7.70
N ALA A 223 -13.46 -6.86 -8.05
CA ALA A 223 -13.22 -5.91 -9.13
C ALA A 223 -13.22 -6.56 -10.53
N PHE A 224 -14.16 -7.48 -10.79
CA PHE A 224 -14.23 -8.22 -12.05
C PHE A 224 -15.67 -8.38 -12.54
N ALA A 225 -15.82 -8.39 -13.86
CA ALA A 225 -17.07 -8.69 -14.54
C ALA A 225 -16.87 -9.84 -15.53
N PHE A 226 -17.93 -10.61 -15.76
CA PHE A 226 -17.97 -11.53 -16.90
C PHE A 226 -18.03 -10.73 -18.20
N GLN A 227 -17.34 -11.18 -19.25
CA GLN A 227 -17.54 -10.63 -20.58
C GLN A 227 -18.99 -10.87 -21.05
N GLU A 228 -19.54 -9.94 -21.85
CA GLU A 228 -20.94 -9.97 -22.28
C GLU A 228 -21.33 -11.33 -22.88
N SER A 229 -22.56 -11.77 -22.63
CA SER A 229 -23.17 -13.06 -23.05
C SER A 229 -22.70 -14.34 -22.34
N ALA A 230 -21.73 -14.27 -21.41
CA ALA A 230 -21.29 -15.47 -20.68
C ALA A 230 -22.42 -16.09 -19.84
N ALA A 231 -22.88 -17.30 -20.21
CA ALA A 231 -23.88 -18.02 -19.44
C ALA A 231 -23.29 -18.46 -18.09
N ARG A 232 -23.96 -18.06 -17.00
CA ARG A 232 -23.53 -18.29 -15.60
C ARG A 232 -23.97 -19.64 -15.05
N THR A 233 -24.77 -20.37 -15.82
CA THR A 233 -25.24 -21.71 -15.52
C THR A 233 -25.05 -22.57 -16.76
N TRP A 234 -24.57 -23.80 -16.60
CA TRP A 234 -24.36 -24.73 -17.69
C TRP A 234 -24.51 -26.18 -17.22
N THR A 235 -24.60 -27.09 -18.19
CA THR A 235 -24.45 -28.52 -17.94
C THR A 235 -23.02 -28.89 -18.31
N THR A 236 -22.31 -29.59 -17.42
CA THR A 236 -20.93 -30.01 -17.66
C THR A 236 -20.84 -30.97 -18.84
N SER A 237 -19.71 -30.94 -19.54
CA SER A 237 -19.39 -31.86 -20.64
C SER A 237 -18.00 -32.47 -20.45
N ASP A 238 -17.53 -33.17 -21.47
CA ASP A 238 -16.19 -33.73 -21.57
C ASP A 238 -15.10 -32.67 -21.79
N GLN A 239 -15.49 -31.43 -22.06
CA GLN A 239 -14.59 -30.29 -22.25
C GLN A 239 -14.71 -29.30 -21.09
N PRO A 240 -13.59 -28.69 -20.64
CA PRO A 240 -13.64 -27.61 -19.68
C PRO A 240 -14.51 -26.46 -20.16
N ARG A 241 -15.26 -25.87 -19.22
CA ARG A 241 -15.98 -24.63 -19.46
C ARG A 241 -15.01 -23.46 -19.38
N GLU A 242 -14.85 -22.74 -20.48
CA GLU A 242 -14.09 -21.50 -20.52
C GLU A 242 -15.00 -20.30 -20.25
N LEU A 243 -14.53 -19.38 -19.40
CA LEU A 243 -15.16 -18.10 -19.13
C LEU A 243 -14.10 -17.00 -19.19
N THR A 244 -14.41 -15.90 -19.86
CA THR A 244 -13.55 -14.72 -19.88
C THR A 244 -14.03 -13.71 -18.84
N LEU A 245 -13.11 -13.31 -17.97
CA LEU A 245 -13.31 -12.33 -16.91
C LEU A 245 -12.54 -11.06 -17.28
N LYS A 246 -13.18 -9.90 -17.11
CA LYS A 246 -12.57 -8.61 -17.34
C LYS A 246 -12.39 -7.88 -16.02
N ARG A 247 -11.17 -7.41 -15.74
CA ARG A 247 -10.91 -6.53 -14.60
C ARG A 247 -11.63 -5.19 -14.78
N THR A 248 -12.25 -4.72 -13.71
CA THR A 248 -13.08 -3.50 -13.66
C THR A 248 -12.58 -2.48 -12.62
N GLY A 249 -11.49 -2.81 -11.93
CA GLY A 249 -10.81 -1.93 -10.98
C GLY A 249 -9.54 -2.60 -10.43
N PHE A 250 -8.86 -1.92 -9.51
CA PHE A 250 -7.57 -2.38 -8.98
C PHE A 250 -7.68 -3.58 -8.02
N GLY A 251 -8.87 -3.78 -7.44
CA GLY A 251 -9.15 -4.77 -6.40
C GLY A 251 -9.01 -6.24 -6.82
N SER A 252 -8.96 -7.10 -5.81
CA SER A 252 -9.04 -8.55 -5.96
C SER A 252 -10.45 -9.01 -6.33
N GLY A 253 -10.55 -10.28 -6.69
CA GLY A 253 -11.79 -10.94 -7.05
C GLY A 253 -11.83 -12.39 -6.61
N ALA A 254 -13.00 -13.00 -6.71
CA ALA A 254 -13.17 -14.42 -6.47
C ALA A 254 -14.20 -15.01 -7.44
N LEU A 255 -13.83 -16.12 -8.06
CA LEU A 255 -14.71 -16.94 -8.88
C LEU A 255 -15.12 -18.17 -8.08
N THR A 256 -16.41 -18.32 -7.79
CA THR A 256 -16.97 -19.48 -7.08
C THR A 256 -17.83 -20.29 -8.04
N VAL A 257 -17.56 -21.59 -8.14
CA VAL A 257 -18.32 -22.54 -8.95
C VAL A 257 -19.05 -23.49 -8.03
N SER A 258 -20.33 -23.71 -8.29
CA SER A 258 -21.21 -24.58 -7.50
C SER A 258 -21.86 -25.65 -8.36
N VAL A 259 -21.77 -26.90 -7.91
CA VAL A 259 -22.43 -28.06 -8.48
C VAL A 259 -23.33 -28.65 -7.40
N PRO A 260 -24.62 -28.23 -7.32
CA PRO A 260 -25.47 -28.52 -6.17
C PRO A 260 -25.81 -30.00 -6.00
N ARG A 261 -25.67 -30.81 -7.06
CA ARG A 261 -25.99 -32.24 -7.03
C ARG A 261 -24.94 -33.03 -7.80
N THR A 262 -24.10 -33.74 -7.07
CA THR A 262 -23.19 -34.77 -7.59
C THR A 262 -23.53 -36.11 -6.94
N PRO A 263 -23.40 -37.26 -7.62
CA PRO A 263 -23.52 -38.56 -6.95
C PRO A 263 -22.57 -38.64 -5.74
N ALA A 264 -23.11 -38.96 -4.57
CA ALA A 264 -22.32 -39.18 -3.37
C ALA A 264 -21.44 -40.43 -3.52
N ALA A 265 -20.37 -40.54 -2.73
CA ALA A 265 -19.57 -41.77 -2.69
C ALA A 265 -20.31 -42.93 -2.00
N GLY A 266 -21.28 -42.61 -1.12
CA GLY A 266 -22.09 -43.55 -0.36
C GLY A 266 -23.43 -43.89 -1.04
N VAL A 267 -23.99 -45.04 -0.70
CA VAL A 267 -25.37 -45.42 -1.09
C VAL A 267 -26.28 -45.46 0.13
N LYS A 268 -27.59 -45.46 -0.10
CA LYS A 268 -28.62 -45.71 0.93
C LYS A 268 -29.29 -47.05 0.68
N TRP A 269 -29.46 -47.83 1.74
CA TRP A 269 -30.16 -49.10 1.66
C TRP A 269 -31.03 -49.36 2.88
N LEU A 270 -32.05 -50.19 2.70
CA LEU A 270 -32.97 -50.63 3.73
C LEU A 270 -32.76 -52.11 4.02
N VAL A 271 -32.83 -52.48 5.30
CA VAL A 271 -32.75 -53.88 5.73
C VAL A 271 -34.13 -54.39 6.14
N PRO A 272 -34.58 -55.55 5.62
CA PRO A 272 -35.86 -56.12 6.01
C PRO A 272 -35.78 -56.70 7.42
N SER A 273 -36.91 -56.67 8.13
CA SER A 273 -37.09 -57.34 9.43
C SER A 273 -36.88 -58.86 9.34
N ARG A 274 -37.08 -59.44 8.16
CA ARG A 274 -36.87 -60.86 7.83
C ARG A 274 -35.56 -61.06 7.07
N LYS A 275 -34.68 -61.94 7.59
CA LYS A 275 -33.35 -62.19 7.01
C LYS A 275 -33.36 -62.94 5.68
N ASP A 276 -34.46 -63.63 5.37
CA ASP A 276 -34.67 -64.38 4.13
C ASP A 276 -35.26 -63.52 2.99
N VAL A 277 -35.43 -62.21 3.21
CA VAL A 277 -35.89 -61.24 2.21
C VAL A 277 -34.74 -60.34 1.75
N GLN A 278 -34.80 -59.88 0.50
CA GLN A 278 -33.82 -59.01 -0.15
C GLN A 278 -33.74 -57.62 0.51
N ARG A 279 -32.53 -57.11 0.71
CA ARG A 279 -32.31 -55.68 1.08
C ARG A 279 -32.52 -54.78 -0.14
N LEU A 280 -32.90 -53.53 0.11
CA LEU A 280 -33.29 -52.59 -0.93
C LEU A 280 -32.33 -51.41 -0.99
N LEU A 281 -31.75 -51.12 -2.17
CA LEU A 281 -31.02 -49.88 -2.45
C LEU A 281 -31.98 -48.83 -2.97
N THR A 282 -32.11 -47.71 -2.26
CA THR A 282 -32.97 -46.61 -2.67
C THR A 282 -32.25 -45.67 -3.63
N ALA A 283 -33.00 -44.82 -4.33
CA ALA A 283 -32.46 -43.80 -5.25
C ALA A 283 -31.26 -43.01 -4.69
N ALA A 284 -30.38 -42.56 -5.60
CA ALA A 284 -29.06 -42.08 -5.26
C ALA A 284 -29.02 -40.91 -4.27
N VAL A 285 -27.99 -40.94 -3.44
CA VAL A 285 -27.61 -39.83 -2.57
C VAL A 285 -26.84 -38.83 -3.43
N VAL A 286 -27.23 -37.55 -3.32
CA VAL A 286 -26.50 -36.46 -3.97
C VAL A 286 -25.84 -35.57 -2.93
N GLU A 287 -24.67 -35.04 -3.28
CA GLU A 287 -23.89 -34.12 -2.47
C GLU A 287 -23.53 -32.87 -3.31
N PRO A 288 -23.52 -31.67 -2.71
CA PRO A 288 -23.00 -30.49 -3.38
C PRO A 288 -21.48 -30.51 -3.48
N ARG A 289 -20.94 -29.87 -4.52
CA ARG A 289 -19.50 -29.61 -4.67
C ARG A 289 -19.30 -28.17 -5.08
N ASP A 290 -18.45 -27.47 -4.33
CA ASP A 290 -18.09 -26.09 -4.58
C ASP A 290 -16.58 -25.96 -4.70
N ALA A 291 -16.13 -25.02 -5.52
CA ALA A 291 -14.74 -24.56 -5.54
C ALA A 291 -14.70 -23.05 -5.72
N ALA A 292 -13.67 -22.43 -5.17
CA ALA A 292 -13.39 -21.02 -5.36
C ALA A 292 -11.95 -20.82 -5.83
N ALA A 293 -11.74 -19.87 -6.73
CA ALA A 293 -10.44 -19.38 -7.12
C ALA A 293 -10.36 -17.88 -6.82
N ALA A 294 -9.31 -17.48 -6.09
CA ALA A 294 -9.03 -16.08 -5.84
C ALA A 294 -8.28 -15.48 -7.04
N ILE A 295 -8.61 -14.23 -7.34
CA ILE A 295 -7.91 -13.41 -8.32
C ILE A 295 -7.25 -12.28 -7.55
N ALA A 296 -5.93 -12.13 -7.71
CA ALA A 296 -5.16 -11.15 -6.97
C ALA A 296 -5.52 -9.70 -7.33
N ASP A 297 -5.23 -8.81 -6.39
CA ASP A 297 -5.12 -7.37 -6.61
C ASP A 297 -4.09 -7.05 -7.71
N LEU A 298 -4.17 -5.85 -8.30
CA LEU A 298 -3.05 -5.35 -9.09
C LEU A 298 -1.82 -5.13 -8.19
N PRO A 299 -0.60 -5.32 -8.73
CA PRO A 299 0.62 -5.08 -7.98
C PRO A 299 0.73 -3.61 -7.57
N ALA A 300 1.52 -3.34 -6.53
CA ALA A 300 1.85 -1.98 -6.15
C ALA A 300 2.55 -1.25 -7.30
N PHE A 301 2.28 0.04 -7.44
CA PHE A 301 2.85 0.93 -8.45
C PHE A 301 3.81 1.90 -7.80
N ARG A 302 5.04 1.92 -8.30
CA ARG A 302 6.10 2.79 -7.80
C ARG A 302 6.48 3.81 -8.88
N PRO A 303 5.98 5.07 -8.80
CA PRO A 303 6.49 6.12 -9.65
C PRO A 303 7.94 6.42 -9.29
N ALA A 304 8.74 6.77 -10.30
CA ALA A 304 10.13 7.15 -10.18
C ALA A 304 10.34 8.48 -10.91
N VAL A 305 11.06 9.40 -10.26
CA VAL A 305 11.35 10.73 -10.80
C VAL A 305 12.86 10.96 -10.70
N GLN A 306 13.47 11.35 -11.82
CA GLN A 306 14.78 11.96 -11.86
C GLN A 306 14.61 13.43 -12.18
N THR A 307 15.43 14.28 -11.61
CA THR A 307 15.24 15.73 -11.66
C THR A 307 16.50 16.44 -12.14
N GLN A 308 16.33 17.69 -12.59
CA GLN A 308 17.42 18.59 -12.95
C GLN A 308 16.97 20.05 -12.84
N THR A 309 17.69 20.85 -12.02
CA THR A 309 17.44 22.29 -11.97
C THR A 309 17.67 22.96 -13.34
N SER A 310 16.78 23.89 -13.69
CA SER A 310 16.86 24.68 -14.93
C SER A 310 18.16 25.48 -15.10
N ALA A 311 18.85 25.79 -14.00
CA ALA A 311 20.12 26.51 -14.03
C ALA A 311 21.01 26.14 -12.84
N ALA A 312 22.22 25.64 -13.10
CA ALA A 312 23.20 25.36 -12.04
C ALA A 312 23.78 26.64 -11.41
N ARG A 313 23.71 27.77 -12.11
CA ARG A 313 24.15 29.09 -11.63
C ARG A 313 23.24 30.19 -12.15
N THR A 314 22.87 31.15 -11.32
CA THR A 314 21.99 32.27 -11.70
C THR A 314 22.21 33.51 -10.82
N ASP A 315 21.46 34.59 -11.06
CA ASP A 315 21.52 35.85 -10.31
C ASP A 315 20.31 36.03 -9.37
N VAL A 316 20.48 36.85 -8.33
CA VAL A 316 19.41 37.23 -7.40
C VAL A 316 18.20 37.79 -8.17
N GLY A 317 17.01 37.34 -7.81
CA GLY A 317 15.76 37.75 -8.45
C GLY A 317 15.41 36.98 -9.72
N THR A 318 16.24 36.01 -10.13
CA THR A 318 15.92 35.13 -11.26
C THR A 318 14.97 34.00 -10.86
N SER A 319 14.06 33.64 -11.75
CA SER A 319 13.17 32.50 -11.54
C SER A 319 13.80 31.21 -12.05
N VAL A 320 13.82 30.18 -11.21
CA VAL A 320 14.27 28.82 -11.52
C VAL A 320 13.10 27.84 -11.44
N HIS A 321 13.14 26.79 -12.24
CA HIS A 321 12.25 25.63 -12.15
C HIS A 321 13.10 24.35 -12.17
N ASP A 322 12.44 23.22 -11.98
CA ASP A 322 13.02 21.89 -12.09
C ASP A 322 12.42 21.14 -13.29
N VAL A 323 13.21 20.23 -13.88
CA VAL A 323 12.85 19.38 -15.01
C VAL A 323 12.74 17.94 -14.52
N LEU A 324 11.53 17.38 -14.56
CA LEU A 324 11.22 16.05 -14.06
C LEU A 324 11.23 15.03 -15.21
N GLU A 325 12.06 14.00 -15.12
CA GLU A 325 11.96 12.79 -15.94
C GLU A 325 11.24 11.69 -15.15
N VAL A 326 10.01 11.40 -15.58
CA VAL A 326 9.05 10.54 -14.87
C VAL A 326 8.97 9.18 -15.53
N SER A 327 9.04 8.13 -14.72
CA SER A 327 8.96 6.72 -15.15
C SER A 327 8.33 5.84 -14.07
N ALA A 328 8.09 4.57 -14.39
CA ALA A 328 7.67 3.58 -13.40
C ALA A 328 8.86 2.69 -13.03
N GLY A 329 9.07 2.48 -11.73
CA GLY A 329 10.04 1.53 -11.20
C GLY A 329 9.41 0.17 -10.90
N ASP A 330 10.24 -0.87 -10.86
CA ASP A 330 9.82 -2.19 -10.37
C ASP A 330 9.53 -2.10 -8.86
N PRO A 331 8.31 -2.44 -8.41
CA PRO A 331 7.98 -2.43 -6.98
C PRO A 331 8.72 -3.53 -6.19
N SER A 332 9.26 -4.54 -6.87
CA SER A 332 9.93 -5.72 -6.29
C SER A 332 11.45 -5.70 -6.41
N ALA A 333 12.02 -4.81 -7.23
CA ALA A 333 13.46 -4.67 -7.41
C ALA A 333 13.94 -3.27 -6.99
N GLU A 334 15.13 -3.20 -6.39
CA GLU A 334 15.77 -1.91 -6.09
C GLU A 334 16.19 -1.17 -7.37
N SER A 335 16.38 -1.91 -8.48
CA SER A 335 16.44 -1.40 -9.85
C SER A 335 16.03 -2.49 -10.84
N SER A 336 15.24 -2.15 -11.87
CA SER A 336 15.05 -2.98 -13.06
C SER A 336 15.56 -2.22 -14.28
N ALA A 337 16.25 -2.93 -15.18
CA ALA A 337 16.64 -2.39 -16.48
C ALA A 337 15.47 -2.40 -17.48
N ASP A 338 14.45 -3.23 -17.23
CA ASP A 338 13.26 -3.33 -18.05
C ASP A 338 12.28 -2.20 -17.70
N ALA A 339 11.73 -1.56 -18.75
CA ALA A 339 10.72 -0.52 -18.60
C ALA A 339 9.44 -1.12 -18.01
N VAL A 340 9.12 -0.74 -16.77
CA VAL A 340 7.85 -1.10 -16.13
C VAL A 340 6.74 -0.25 -16.75
N PRO A 341 5.61 -0.86 -17.15
CA PRO A 341 4.50 -0.10 -17.68
C PRO A 341 3.92 0.81 -16.60
N TRP A 342 3.51 2.01 -17.00
CA TRP A 342 2.81 2.93 -16.12
C TRP A 342 1.45 2.33 -15.71
N MET A 343 1.04 2.55 -14.46
CA MET A 343 -0.22 2.01 -13.98
C MET A 343 -1.40 2.68 -14.67
N SER A 344 -2.38 1.87 -15.09
CA SER A 344 -3.61 2.34 -15.73
C SER A 344 -4.84 1.77 -15.03
N MET A 345 -5.94 2.53 -15.05
CA MET A 345 -7.24 2.10 -14.55
C MET A 345 -7.93 1.10 -15.50
N PRO A 346 -8.35 -0.06 -14.99
CA PRO A 346 -9.30 -0.94 -15.66
C PRO A 346 -10.76 -0.53 -15.34
N PRO A 347 -11.72 -0.68 -16.28
CA PRO A 347 -11.55 -0.92 -17.69
C PRO A 347 -11.39 0.43 -18.44
N GLY A 348 -10.39 0.56 -19.30
CA GLY A 348 -10.25 1.77 -20.13
C GLY A 348 -8.81 2.15 -20.42
N GLY A 349 -7.87 1.75 -19.56
CA GLY A 349 -6.45 1.98 -19.79
C GLY A 349 -5.99 3.41 -19.52
N GLU A 350 -6.87 4.28 -18.99
CA GLU A 350 -6.51 5.63 -18.57
C GLU A 350 -5.41 5.57 -17.51
N ALA A 351 -4.32 6.29 -17.73
CA ALA A 351 -3.18 6.28 -16.83
C ALA A 351 -3.54 6.87 -15.46
N VAL A 352 -3.02 6.27 -14.40
CA VAL A 352 -3.14 6.82 -13.05
C VAL A 352 -2.24 8.05 -12.97
N SER A 353 -2.82 9.21 -12.65
CA SER A 353 -2.04 10.43 -12.45
C SER A 353 -1.62 10.57 -11.00
N VAL A 354 -0.44 11.13 -10.74
CA VAL A 354 0.02 11.49 -9.38
C VAL A 354 0.51 12.95 -9.37
N GLU A 355 0.61 13.54 -8.18
CA GLU A 355 1.22 14.86 -8.02
C GLU A 355 2.65 14.71 -7.48
N VAL A 356 3.60 15.33 -8.17
CA VAL A 356 4.97 15.53 -7.69
C VAL A 356 5.03 16.90 -7.04
N VAL A 357 5.34 16.92 -5.75
CA VAL A 357 5.49 18.14 -4.96
C VAL A 357 6.98 18.45 -4.84
N SER A 358 7.42 19.53 -5.50
CA SER A 358 8.81 19.99 -5.54
C SER A 358 9.00 21.19 -4.62
N THR A 359 10.00 21.15 -3.75
CA THR A 359 10.34 22.25 -2.83
C THR A 359 11.74 22.76 -3.11
N LEU A 360 11.88 24.07 -3.27
CA LEU A 360 13.18 24.73 -3.40
C LEU A 360 13.66 25.18 -2.03
N TRP A 361 14.75 24.59 -1.57
CA TRP A 361 15.39 24.91 -0.30
C TRP A 361 16.52 25.90 -0.52
N GLY A 362 16.71 26.83 0.43
CA GLY A 362 17.73 27.87 0.42
C GLY A 362 17.19 29.25 0.79
N PRO A 363 18.04 30.30 0.81
CA PRO A 363 19.48 30.24 0.56
C PRO A 363 20.24 29.46 1.63
N LEU A 364 21.27 28.71 1.23
CA LEU A 364 22.22 28.04 2.12
C LEU A 364 23.61 28.68 1.97
N ASP A 365 24.35 28.77 3.06
CA ASP A 365 25.70 29.37 3.05
C ASP A 365 26.75 28.44 2.43
N ALA A 366 26.53 27.13 2.48
CA ALA A 366 27.43 26.11 1.97
C ALA A 366 26.72 25.19 0.95
N PRO A 367 27.48 24.54 0.05
CA PRO A 367 26.92 23.57 -0.87
C PRO A 367 26.16 22.46 -0.10
N PRO A 368 24.94 22.10 -0.52
CA PRO A 368 24.19 21.05 0.14
C PRO A 368 24.92 19.70 -0.01
N VAL A 369 24.97 18.94 1.08
CA VAL A 369 25.59 17.61 1.09
C VAL A 369 24.52 16.56 0.82
N LEU A 370 24.84 15.58 -0.03
CA LEU A 370 23.95 14.47 -0.37
C LEU A 370 23.46 13.74 0.90
N ALA A 371 22.15 13.67 1.08
CA ALA A 371 21.51 13.01 2.21
C ALA A 371 20.15 12.41 1.81
N GLU A 372 19.70 11.39 2.54
CA GLU A 372 18.38 10.79 2.29
C GLU A 372 17.21 11.74 2.59
N ASN A 373 17.41 12.69 3.53
CA ASN A 373 16.37 13.60 3.97
C ASN A 373 16.89 15.04 4.04
N VAL A 374 15.98 16.00 3.91
CA VAL A 374 16.26 17.42 4.12
C VAL A 374 16.69 17.64 5.59
N PRO A 375 17.83 18.31 5.86
CA PRO A 375 18.23 18.65 7.21
C PRO A 375 17.18 19.49 7.96
N ALA A 376 17.03 19.26 9.26
CA ALA A 376 16.06 20.01 10.06
C ALA A 376 16.39 21.52 10.08
N GLY A 377 15.39 22.37 9.89
CA GLY A 377 15.54 23.82 9.88
C GLY A 377 16.09 24.40 8.57
N THR A 378 16.24 23.59 7.52
CA THR A 378 16.61 24.09 6.19
C THR A 378 15.57 25.12 5.70
N PRO A 379 15.99 26.34 5.32
CA PRO A 379 15.08 27.35 4.80
C PRO A 379 14.42 26.90 3.49
N ALA A 380 13.14 27.21 3.31
CA ALA A 380 12.42 26.95 2.07
C ALA A 380 12.05 28.27 1.38
N VAL A 381 12.34 28.37 0.09
CA VAL A 381 11.85 29.46 -0.77
C VAL A 381 10.37 29.26 -1.05
N GLY A 382 9.98 28.03 -1.37
CA GLY A 382 8.60 27.68 -1.67
C GLY A 382 8.43 26.25 -2.18
N THR A 383 7.18 25.86 -2.34
CA THR A 383 6.77 24.55 -2.84
C THR A 383 5.85 24.73 -4.03
N VAL A 384 6.03 23.90 -5.05
CA VAL A 384 5.22 23.86 -6.27
C VAL A 384 4.78 22.42 -6.54
N THR A 385 3.68 22.26 -7.26
CA THR A 385 3.11 20.94 -7.56
C THR A 385 2.98 20.75 -9.07
N THR A 386 3.44 19.59 -9.54
CA THR A 386 3.35 19.16 -10.95
C THR A 386 2.53 17.89 -11.03
N ARG A 387 1.42 17.93 -11.78
CA ARG A 387 0.63 16.74 -12.08
C ARG A 387 1.30 15.94 -13.20
N VAL A 388 1.50 14.65 -12.97
CA VAL A 388 2.09 13.73 -13.96
C VAL A 388 1.06 12.66 -14.30
N ASP A 389 0.71 12.56 -15.58
CA ASP A 389 -0.33 11.65 -16.09
C ASP A 389 0.25 10.39 -16.74
N GLY A 390 1.56 10.20 -16.66
CA GLY A 390 2.27 9.12 -17.33
C GLY A 390 3.78 9.37 -17.40
N PRO A 391 4.54 8.42 -17.98
CA PRO A 391 5.97 8.57 -18.14
C PRO A 391 6.29 9.68 -19.15
N GLY A 392 7.36 10.42 -18.92
CA GLY A 392 7.78 11.52 -19.79
C GLY A 392 8.48 12.64 -19.05
N THR A 393 8.76 13.73 -19.78
CA THR A 393 9.42 14.92 -19.24
C THR A 393 8.40 16.00 -18.89
N TYR A 394 8.53 16.58 -17.70
CA TYR A 394 7.70 17.66 -17.18
C TYR A 394 8.57 18.80 -16.67
N SER A 395 8.00 19.99 -16.52
CA SER A 395 8.65 21.14 -15.89
C SER A 395 7.79 21.66 -14.76
N THR A 396 8.41 21.97 -13.63
CA THR A 396 7.70 22.56 -12.50
C THR A 396 7.31 24.01 -12.79
N PRO A 397 6.32 24.57 -12.08
CA PRO A 397 6.19 26.01 -11.94
C PRO A 397 7.50 26.62 -11.39
N THR A 398 7.74 27.90 -11.71
CA THR A 398 8.98 28.59 -11.34
C THR A 398 8.91 29.21 -9.93
N LEU A 399 10.06 29.31 -9.27
CA LEU A 399 10.28 30.03 -8.02
C LEU A 399 11.45 31.01 -8.17
N THR A 400 11.33 32.19 -7.58
CA THR A 400 12.36 33.24 -7.65
C THR A 400 13.38 33.10 -6.52
N VAL A 401 14.67 33.10 -6.83
CA VAL A 401 15.74 33.07 -5.81
C VAL A 401 15.92 34.46 -5.17
N PRO A 402 15.61 34.64 -3.87
CA PRO A 402 15.49 35.98 -3.29
C PRO A 402 16.81 36.62 -2.88
N ALA A 403 17.86 35.82 -2.69
CA ALA A 403 19.13 36.26 -2.14
C ALA A 403 20.30 35.44 -2.70
N PRO A 404 21.55 35.88 -2.50
CA PRO A 404 22.69 35.02 -2.70
C PRO A 404 22.56 33.78 -1.80
N GLY A 405 22.50 32.60 -2.41
CA GLY A 405 22.52 31.30 -1.71
C GLY A 405 23.00 30.15 -2.59
N TRP A 406 23.30 29.01 -1.96
CA TRP A 406 23.03 27.72 -2.59
C TRP A 406 21.55 27.38 -2.43
N TYR A 407 20.97 26.80 -3.47
CA TYR A 407 19.58 26.36 -3.50
C TYR A 407 19.50 24.93 -4.02
N VAL A 408 18.58 24.13 -3.51
CA VAL A 408 18.43 22.73 -3.92
C VAL A 408 16.97 22.32 -3.96
N TRP A 409 16.59 21.60 -5.03
CA TRP A 409 15.27 21.01 -5.17
C TRP A 409 15.18 19.66 -4.45
N THR A 410 13.98 19.35 -3.94
CA THR A 410 13.59 18.00 -3.53
C THR A 410 12.14 17.73 -3.84
N GLU A 411 11.84 16.50 -4.21
CA GLU A 411 10.52 16.10 -4.67
C GLU A 411 9.91 15.04 -3.76
N THR A 412 8.59 15.04 -3.68
CA THR A 412 7.82 13.99 -3.00
C THR A 412 6.59 13.62 -3.80
N ILE A 413 6.17 12.36 -3.68
CA ILE A 413 4.88 11.88 -4.18
C ILE A 413 4.13 11.29 -3.00
N ASP A 414 2.98 11.88 -2.69
CA ASP A 414 2.01 11.32 -1.75
C ASP A 414 1.05 10.39 -2.52
N PRO A 415 0.91 9.10 -2.12
CA PRO A 415 -0.09 8.20 -2.69
C PRO A 415 -1.52 8.78 -2.68
N GLY A 416 -1.86 9.61 -1.70
CA GLY A 416 -3.16 10.28 -1.61
C GLY A 416 -3.45 11.27 -2.74
N SER A 417 -2.43 11.71 -3.47
CA SER A 417 -2.58 12.57 -4.66
C SER A 417 -3.08 11.81 -5.88
N ALA A 418 -3.00 10.47 -5.87
CA ALA A 418 -3.33 9.65 -7.02
C ALA A 418 -4.75 9.88 -7.51
N LYS A 419 -4.92 9.99 -8.84
CA LYS A 419 -6.22 9.99 -9.51
C LYS A 419 -6.32 8.82 -10.48
N PRO A 420 -7.45 8.11 -10.47
CA PRO A 420 -8.60 8.28 -9.57
C PRO A 420 -8.28 7.85 -8.11
N ALA A 421 -9.10 8.28 -7.15
CA ALA A 421 -8.78 8.19 -5.72
C ALA A 421 -8.59 6.74 -5.22
N GLU A 422 -9.24 5.78 -5.86
CA GLU A 422 -9.12 4.35 -5.58
C GLU A 422 -7.71 3.81 -5.89
N ALA A 423 -6.95 4.49 -6.75
CA ALA A 423 -5.57 4.11 -7.06
C ALA A 423 -4.61 4.37 -5.89
N ALA A 424 -4.95 5.27 -4.95
CA ALA A 424 -4.08 5.67 -3.84
C ALA A 424 -3.60 4.49 -2.98
N ALA A 425 -4.42 3.44 -2.84
CA ALA A 425 -4.05 2.23 -2.08
C ALA A 425 -2.99 1.37 -2.80
N TYR A 426 -2.73 1.64 -4.09
CA TYR A 426 -1.82 0.90 -4.94
C TYR A 426 -0.58 1.72 -5.31
N VAL A 427 -0.58 3.03 -5.12
CA VAL A 427 0.58 3.90 -5.36
C VAL A 427 1.50 3.87 -4.14
N MET A 428 2.80 3.67 -4.37
CA MET A 428 3.83 3.81 -3.34
C MET A 428 4.26 5.27 -3.24
N GLY A 429 4.44 5.74 -2.00
CA GLY A 429 5.01 7.05 -1.77
C GLY A 429 6.47 7.08 -2.20
N TRP A 430 6.93 8.24 -2.64
CA TRP A 430 8.32 8.45 -3.05
C TRP A 430 8.84 9.78 -2.53
N GLN A 431 10.12 9.82 -2.22
CA GLN A 431 10.84 10.99 -1.76
C GLN A 431 12.22 11.01 -2.43
N GLY A 432 12.54 12.14 -3.06
CA GLY A 432 13.86 12.41 -3.61
C GLY A 432 14.89 12.68 -2.52
N LYS A 433 16.17 12.45 -2.85
CA LYS A 433 17.28 12.74 -1.94
C LYS A 433 17.60 14.22 -1.91
N TYR A 434 18.07 14.71 -0.78
CA TYR A 434 18.55 16.07 -0.63
C TYR A 434 20.00 16.21 -1.11
N GLY A 435 20.38 17.38 -1.64
CA GLY A 435 21.77 17.70 -1.98
C GLY A 435 22.32 17.01 -3.22
N ILE A 436 21.45 16.65 -4.17
CA ILE A 436 21.87 16.17 -5.48
C ILE A 436 22.47 17.34 -6.26
N ALA A 437 23.67 17.15 -6.84
CA ALA A 437 24.37 18.22 -7.54
C ALA A 437 23.59 18.73 -8.78
N ALA A 438 22.90 17.85 -9.50
CA ALA A 438 22.03 18.21 -10.63
C ALA A 438 20.80 19.04 -10.19
N GLU A 439 20.43 18.98 -8.91
CA GLU A 439 19.32 19.72 -8.30
C GLU A 439 19.74 21.05 -7.69
N THR A 440 21.03 21.38 -7.78
CA THR A 440 21.60 22.49 -7.02
C THR A 440 21.85 23.70 -7.92
N THR A 441 21.30 24.84 -7.51
CA THR A 441 21.55 26.15 -8.12
C THR A 441 22.39 27.01 -7.19
N PHE A 442 23.43 27.65 -7.72
CA PHE A 442 24.22 28.62 -6.98
C PHE A 442 23.94 30.06 -7.44
N VAL A 443 23.75 30.97 -6.49
CA VAL A 443 23.60 32.41 -6.73
C VAL A 443 24.81 33.12 -6.12
N PRO A 444 25.70 33.74 -6.92
CA PRO A 444 26.93 34.34 -6.41
C PRO A 444 26.73 35.40 -5.33
N TRP A 445 27.67 35.43 -4.39
CA TRP A 445 27.70 36.36 -3.28
C TRP A 445 27.93 37.79 -3.79
N LEU A 446 27.25 38.76 -3.18
CA LEU A 446 27.33 40.17 -3.54
C LEU A 446 28.08 40.92 -2.43
N PRO A 447 29.40 41.14 -2.57
CA PRO A 447 30.18 41.77 -1.53
C PRO A 447 29.86 43.26 -1.42
N GLN A 448 29.92 43.77 -0.20
CA GLN A 448 29.92 45.19 0.11
C GLN A 448 31.22 45.53 0.83
N VAL A 449 31.96 46.50 0.29
CA VAL A 449 33.22 46.96 0.86
C VAL A 449 33.07 48.44 1.18
N GLN A 450 33.35 48.78 2.43
CA GLN A 450 33.45 50.17 2.89
C GLN A 450 34.88 50.38 3.37
N THR A 451 35.51 51.46 2.94
CA THR A 451 36.86 51.84 3.35
C THR A 451 36.84 53.20 4.04
N THR A 452 37.88 53.50 4.83
CA THR A 452 38.07 54.80 5.48
C THR A 452 39.55 55.00 5.77
N LEU A 453 40.17 56.01 5.15
CA LEU A 453 41.57 56.37 5.43
C LEU A 453 41.76 56.81 6.89
N SER A 454 42.93 56.50 7.46
CA SER A 454 43.28 56.83 8.85
C SER A 454 43.49 58.34 9.09
N ALA A 455 43.67 59.13 8.02
CA ALA A 455 43.81 60.58 8.07
C ALA A 455 43.35 61.20 6.74
N HIS A 456 42.82 62.42 6.80
CA HIS A 456 42.44 63.23 5.62
C HIS A 456 43.41 64.37 5.34
N GLU A 457 44.30 64.66 6.29
CA GLU A 457 45.38 65.64 6.18
C GLU A 457 46.67 64.98 6.69
N ALA A 458 47.78 65.18 5.98
CA ALA A 458 49.08 64.61 6.31
C ALA A 458 50.23 65.57 5.99
N GLN A 459 51.41 65.34 6.57
CA GLN A 459 52.65 66.02 6.22
C GLN A 459 53.48 65.16 5.28
N VAL A 460 54.35 65.80 4.50
CA VAL A 460 55.33 65.09 3.67
C VAL A 460 56.17 64.13 4.53
N GLY A 461 56.17 62.85 4.17
CA GLY A 461 56.86 61.77 4.88
C GLY A 461 55.96 60.90 5.77
N ASP A 462 54.69 61.30 6.00
CA ASP A 462 53.74 60.49 6.75
C ASP A 462 53.29 59.24 5.96
N SER A 463 52.90 58.19 6.69
CA SER A 463 52.24 57.00 6.13
C SER A 463 50.83 56.89 6.71
N VAL A 464 49.88 56.49 5.88
CA VAL A 464 48.49 56.23 6.28
C VAL A 464 48.13 54.75 6.14
N THR A 465 47.06 54.36 6.81
CA THR A 465 46.41 53.05 6.69
C THR A 465 44.94 53.26 6.33
N ASP A 466 44.23 52.18 6.02
CA ASP A 466 42.82 52.20 5.66
C ASP A 466 42.05 51.19 6.53
N GLY A 467 40.93 51.64 7.10
CA GLY A 467 39.96 50.81 7.82
C GLY A 467 38.92 50.24 6.87
N VAL A 468 38.96 48.93 6.65
CA VAL A 468 38.10 48.23 5.69
C VAL A 468 37.03 47.41 6.40
N THR A 469 35.75 47.68 6.13
CA THR A 469 34.62 46.85 6.58
C THR A 469 34.04 46.08 5.39
N LEU A 470 34.08 44.75 5.50
CA LEU A 470 33.64 43.81 4.46
C LEU A 470 32.37 43.09 4.90
N GLN A 471 31.38 43.03 4.01
CA GLN A 471 30.14 42.26 4.18
C GLN A 471 29.79 41.54 2.88
N GLY A 472 28.87 40.58 2.94
CA GLY A 472 28.34 39.90 1.74
C GLY A 472 29.30 38.90 1.09
N PHE A 473 30.44 38.58 1.72
CA PHE A 473 31.25 37.41 1.36
C PHE A 473 30.70 36.18 2.09
N GLY A 474 30.12 35.20 1.42
CA GLY A 474 29.69 33.98 2.10
C GLY A 474 30.81 32.96 2.30
N THR A 475 30.44 31.80 2.85
CA THR A 475 31.42 30.78 3.27
C THR A 475 32.10 30.10 2.09
N ARG A 476 33.41 29.85 2.21
CA ARG A 476 34.26 29.23 1.19
C ARG A 476 34.75 27.86 1.64
N PRO A 477 34.94 26.90 0.73
CA PRO A 477 35.77 25.72 1.00
C PRO A 477 37.18 26.12 1.46
N GLU A 478 37.87 25.28 2.23
CA GLU A 478 39.18 25.59 2.82
C GLU A 478 40.19 26.16 1.79
N GLY A 479 40.76 27.34 2.08
CA GLY A 479 41.71 28.05 1.22
C GLY A 479 42.02 29.46 1.73
N SER A 480 42.99 30.14 1.10
CA SER A 480 43.24 31.57 1.38
C SER A 480 42.02 32.38 0.94
N PRO A 481 41.49 33.29 1.78
CA PRO A 481 40.53 34.26 1.27
C PRO A 481 41.17 34.99 0.10
N GLY A 482 40.37 35.35 -0.92
CA GLY A 482 40.84 36.29 -1.93
C GLY A 482 41.32 37.58 -1.27
N THR A 483 41.93 38.48 -2.02
CA THR A 483 42.39 39.76 -1.50
C THR A 483 41.54 40.88 -2.04
N VAL A 484 41.05 41.76 -1.17
CA VAL A 484 40.59 43.09 -1.58
C VAL A 484 41.83 43.96 -1.68
N LEU A 485 42.16 44.37 -2.91
CA LEU A 485 43.30 45.22 -3.23
C LEU A 485 42.92 46.68 -3.02
N LEU A 486 43.74 47.42 -2.29
CA LEU A 486 43.58 48.85 -2.08
C LEU A 486 44.69 49.56 -2.86
N SER A 487 44.32 50.26 -3.92
CA SER A 487 45.28 50.99 -4.76
C SER A 487 45.16 52.49 -4.46
N MET A 488 46.24 53.10 -3.99
CA MET A 488 46.32 54.53 -3.74
C MET A 488 46.85 55.26 -4.97
N TYR A 489 46.12 56.26 -5.44
CA TYR A 489 46.45 57.08 -6.59
C TYR A 489 46.78 58.53 -6.16
N GLY A 490 47.75 59.15 -6.82
CA GLY A 490 48.21 60.52 -6.57
C GLY A 490 49.73 60.67 -6.72
N PRO A 491 50.30 61.87 -6.47
CA PRO A 491 49.61 63.06 -6.00
C PRO A 491 48.79 63.76 -7.08
N PHE A 492 47.64 64.31 -6.69
CA PHE A 492 46.83 65.25 -7.48
C PHE A 492 46.97 66.67 -6.92
N SER A 493 46.94 67.69 -7.78
CA SER A 493 47.07 69.10 -7.35
C SER A 493 45.85 69.60 -6.56
N GLU A 494 44.70 68.99 -6.76
CA GLU A 494 43.44 69.25 -6.06
C GLU A 494 42.80 67.92 -5.66
N PRO A 495 41.91 67.89 -4.65
CA PRO A 495 41.17 66.67 -4.32
C PRO A 495 40.44 66.12 -5.56
N PRO A 496 40.65 64.84 -5.91
CA PRO A 496 39.96 64.21 -7.03
C PRO A 496 38.44 64.23 -6.83
N VAL A 497 37.70 64.38 -7.93
CA VAL A 497 36.23 64.36 -7.93
C VAL A 497 35.73 62.91 -7.91
N LEU A 498 34.63 62.66 -7.19
CA LEU A 498 33.97 61.36 -7.12
C LEU A 498 33.59 60.85 -8.53
N ASP A 499 34.13 59.68 -8.90
CA ASP A 499 33.85 58.98 -10.16
C ASP A 499 33.71 57.48 -9.88
N THR A 500 32.96 56.77 -10.72
CA THR A 500 32.86 55.31 -10.70
C THR A 500 34.04 54.60 -11.34
N GLN A 501 34.90 55.32 -12.06
CA GLN A 501 36.07 54.77 -12.73
C GLN A 501 37.34 55.50 -12.34
N VAL A 502 38.45 54.77 -12.26
CA VAL A 502 39.79 55.35 -12.11
C VAL A 502 40.21 55.99 -13.44
N PRO A 503 40.61 57.27 -13.47
CA PRO A 503 41.16 57.91 -14.67
C PRO A 503 42.36 57.13 -15.22
N ALA A 504 42.46 56.99 -16.54
CA ALA A 504 43.49 56.17 -17.18
C ALA A 504 44.92 56.68 -16.93
N ASP A 505 45.07 57.97 -16.64
CA ASP A 505 46.31 58.67 -16.34
C ASP A 505 46.53 58.91 -14.83
N ALA A 506 45.65 58.38 -13.97
CA ALA A 506 45.81 58.48 -12.52
C ALA A 506 47.13 57.83 -12.08
N PRO A 507 48.07 58.58 -11.47
CA PRO A 507 49.35 58.03 -11.04
C PRO A 507 49.14 57.03 -9.89
N LEU A 508 49.59 55.78 -10.04
CA LEU A 508 49.57 54.82 -8.94
C LEU A 508 50.73 55.11 -7.98
N HIS A 509 50.41 55.39 -6.72
CA HIS A 509 51.40 55.65 -5.67
C HIS A 509 51.85 54.35 -4.98
N SER A 510 50.90 53.60 -4.40
CA SER A 510 51.19 52.32 -3.74
C SER A 510 49.95 51.45 -3.62
N GLU A 511 50.15 50.18 -3.28
CA GLU A 511 49.07 49.21 -3.07
C GLU A 511 49.21 48.52 -1.72
N SER A 512 48.06 48.18 -1.15
CA SER A 512 47.92 47.39 0.08
C SER A 512 46.78 46.39 -0.12
N GLY A 513 46.57 45.48 0.81
CA GLY A 513 45.49 44.51 0.68
C GLY A 513 45.01 43.96 2.02
N VAL A 514 43.73 43.61 2.06
CA VAL A 514 43.10 42.92 3.20
C VAL A 514 42.46 41.61 2.73
N PRO A 515 42.41 40.58 3.58
CA PRO A 515 41.71 39.34 3.25
C PRO A 515 40.23 39.62 2.99
N ALA A 516 39.69 39.05 1.91
CA ALA A 516 38.29 39.12 1.49
C ALA A 516 37.39 38.25 2.41
N LEU A 517 37.31 38.64 3.68
CA LEU A 517 36.54 37.99 4.73
C LEU A 517 35.63 39.01 5.40
N ASN A 518 34.38 38.63 5.69
CA ASN A 518 33.47 39.52 6.40
C ASN A 518 34.06 39.97 7.74
N GLY A 519 33.82 41.24 8.10
CA GLY A 519 34.33 41.86 9.31
C GLY A 519 35.12 43.13 9.04
N THR A 520 35.74 43.67 10.08
CA THR A 520 36.56 44.88 10.00
C THR A 520 38.04 44.49 9.99
N HIS A 521 38.78 45.11 9.08
CA HIS A 521 40.21 44.91 8.86
C HIS A 521 40.91 46.26 8.81
N THR A 522 42.23 46.23 8.99
CA THR A 522 43.09 47.39 8.75
C THR A 522 44.12 46.99 7.70
N SER A 523 44.31 47.84 6.71
CA SER A 523 45.31 47.62 5.67
C SER A 523 46.74 47.73 6.23
N GLY A 524 47.70 47.18 5.50
CA GLY A 524 49.11 47.53 5.73
C GLY A 524 49.35 49.01 5.39
N GLN A 525 50.38 49.61 6.00
CA GLN A 525 50.77 50.99 5.71
C GLN A 525 51.04 51.20 4.22
N PHE A 526 50.44 52.23 3.65
CA PHE A 526 50.81 52.71 2.32
C PHE A 526 52.21 53.33 2.34
N ALA A 527 52.85 53.38 1.17
CA ALA A 527 54.18 53.98 1.05
C ALA A 527 54.14 55.45 1.54
N PRO A 528 55.19 55.93 2.25
CA PRO A 528 55.21 57.29 2.76
C PRO A 528 54.93 58.34 1.67
N LEU A 529 54.15 59.35 2.02
CA LEU A 529 53.67 60.38 1.12
C LEU A 529 54.75 61.46 0.93
N MET A 530 55.63 61.30 -0.05
CA MET A 530 56.83 62.14 -0.22
C MET A 530 56.60 63.42 -1.02
N GLU A 531 55.46 63.56 -1.69
CA GLU A 531 55.12 64.71 -2.52
C GLU A 531 53.85 65.39 -1.99
N PRO A 532 53.78 66.73 -1.95
CA PRO A 532 52.56 67.44 -1.59
C PRO A 532 51.49 67.26 -2.67
N GLY A 533 50.23 67.20 -2.25
CA GLY A 533 49.08 66.94 -3.12
C GLY A 533 48.10 65.99 -2.47
N CYS A 534 46.98 65.71 -3.13
CA CYS A 534 45.96 64.81 -2.63
C CYS A 534 46.11 63.40 -3.22
N TYR A 535 45.85 62.39 -2.39
CA TYR A 535 45.91 60.98 -2.75
C TYR A 535 44.56 60.34 -2.43
N THR A 536 44.08 59.44 -3.28
CA THR A 536 42.79 58.74 -3.08
C THR A 536 42.95 57.23 -3.22
N VAL A 537 42.22 56.46 -2.41
CA VAL A 537 42.24 54.99 -2.42
C VAL A 537 41.05 54.43 -3.17
N VAL A 538 41.28 53.39 -3.97
CA VAL A 538 40.23 52.57 -4.59
C VAL A 538 40.38 51.13 -4.14
N ALA A 539 39.30 50.59 -3.56
CA ALA A 539 39.20 49.19 -3.19
C ALA A 539 38.69 48.37 -4.38
N ARG A 540 39.37 47.28 -4.69
CA ARG A 540 39.02 46.37 -5.78
C ARG A 540 39.04 44.93 -5.32
N TYR A 541 37.97 44.23 -5.64
CA TYR A 541 37.89 42.78 -5.58
C TYR A 541 37.54 42.24 -6.98
N PRO A 542 38.41 41.45 -7.62
CA PRO A 542 38.20 41.01 -9.01
C PRO A 542 37.03 40.03 -9.18
N GLY A 543 36.46 39.51 -8.08
CA GLY A 543 35.50 38.41 -8.11
C GLY A 543 36.19 37.05 -8.14
N ASP A 544 35.43 36.00 -7.87
CA ASP A 544 35.83 34.61 -8.06
C ASP A 544 34.64 33.72 -8.43
N GLU A 545 34.81 32.39 -8.33
CA GLU A 545 33.76 31.42 -8.62
C GLU A 545 32.50 31.67 -7.77
N TYR A 546 32.65 32.16 -6.54
CA TYR A 546 31.59 32.27 -5.54
C TYR A 546 31.08 33.69 -5.34
N THR A 547 31.93 34.68 -5.53
CA THR A 547 31.67 36.06 -5.15
C THR A 547 31.83 36.97 -6.36
N ASN A 548 30.84 37.84 -6.60
CA ASN A 548 30.91 38.81 -7.68
C ASN A 548 32.03 39.84 -7.45
N ALA A 549 32.51 40.44 -8.54
CA ALA A 549 33.49 41.50 -8.48
C ALA A 549 32.95 42.76 -7.79
N PHE A 550 33.84 43.55 -7.21
CA PHE A 550 33.54 44.84 -6.60
C PHE A 550 34.65 45.85 -6.90
N VAL A 551 34.26 47.12 -7.11
CA VAL A 551 35.18 48.25 -7.22
C VAL A 551 34.53 49.44 -6.51
N SER A 552 35.25 50.10 -5.61
CA SER A 552 34.78 51.35 -4.99
C SER A 552 34.91 52.53 -5.95
N PRO A 553 34.19 53.64 -5.71
CA PRO A 553 34.41 54.87 -6.45
C PRO A 553 35.84 55.42 -6.28
N PHE A 554 36.32 56.15 -7.29
CA PHE A 554 37.52 56.99 -7.26
C PHE A 554 37.19 58.36 -6.68
N GLY A 555 38.10 58.98 -5.93
CA GLY A 555 37.93 60.35 -5.42
C GLY A 555 36.90 60.47 -4.30
N GLU A 556 36.65 59.39 -3.55
CA GLU A 556 35.75 59.43 -2.40
C GLU A 556 36.38 60.24 -1.26
N PRO A 557 35.68 61.21 -0.64
CA PRO A 557 36.28 62.07 0.38
C PRO A 557 36.78 61.31 1.63
N SER A 558 36.09 60.25 2.05
CA SER A 558 36.56 59.38 3.15
C SER A 558 37.82 58.58 2.77
N GLU A 559 38.10 58.48 1.48
CA GLU A 559 39.23 57.78 0.89
C GLU A 559 40.30 58.72 0.37
N THR A 560 40.23 60.01 0.71
CA THR A 560 41.17 61.03 0.22
C THR A 560 41.94 61.67 1.37
N VAL A 561 43.26 61.78 1.20
CA VAL A 561 44.19 62.47 2.09
C VAL A 561 44.95 63.54 1.32
N CYS A 562 45.03 64.76 1.84
CA CYS A 562 45.85 65.82 1.26
C CYS A 562 47.12 66.06 2.08
N VAL A 563 48.24 66.18 1.37
CA VAL A 563 49.57 66.23 1.95
C VAL A 563 50.12 67.64 1.80
N HIS A 564 50.48 68.24 2.93
CA HIS A 564 51.03 69.57 2.99
C HIS A 564 52.53 69.53 3.27
N GLN A 565 53.25 70.49 2.69
CA GLN A 565 54.65 70.72 3.02
C GLN A 565 54.73 71.41 4.38
N PRO A 566 55.62 71.00 5.30
CA PRO A 566 55.81 71.72 6.54
C PRO A 566 56.19 73.16 6.24
N ALA A 567 55.48 74.11 6.85
CA ALA A 567 55.79 75.52 6.73
C ALA A 567 57.25 75.73 7.16
N THR A 568 58.07 76.32 6.28
CA THR A 568 59.41 76.76 6.64
C THR A 568 59.29 77.63 7.89
N PRO A 569 59.98 77.33 9.01
CA PRO A 569 59.87 78.14 10.21
C PRO A 569 60.25 79.59 9.87
N VAL A 570 59.28 80.49 9.94
CA VAL A 570 59.59 81.92 9.94
C VAL A 570 60.18 82.21 11.33
N GLU A 571 61.44 82.61 11.32
CA GLU A 571 62.23 83.01 12.48
C GLU A 571 61.48 84.10 13.29
N PRO A 572 61.29 83.93 14.62
CA PRO A 572 60.54 84.88 15.42
C PRO A 572 61.34 86.17 15.62
N SER A 573 60.78 87.30 15.19
CA SER A 573 61.28 88.62 15.53
C SER A 573 61.07 88.89 17.03
N ALA A 574 62.10 89.44 17.66
CA ALA A 574 62.22 89.73 19.10
C ALA A 574 61.19 90.77 19.61
N PRO A 575 60.94 90.83 20.95
CA PRO A 575 59.73 91.39 21.54
C PRO A 575 59.82 92.90 21.83
N GLU A 576 58.68 93.59 21.82
CA GLU A 576 58.52 94.91 22.42
C GLU A 576 57.33 94.91 23.39
N ALA A 577 57.47 95.71 24.45
CA ALA A 577 57.03 95.45 25.81
C ALA A 577 55.58 95.84 26.18
N GLU A 578 55.10 95.14 27.22
CA GLU A 578 54.11 95.46 28.29
C GLU A 578 53.12 96.64 28.15
N VAL A 579 51.85 96.40 28.53
CA VAL A 579 51.19 96.94 29.76
C VAL A 579 49.80 96.27 30.01
N SER A 580 49.57 95.88 31.28
CA SER A 580 48.38 95.30 31.96
C SER A 580 47.22 96.31 32.22
N PRO A 581 46.07 96.02 32.92
CA PRO A 581 45.32 94.77 33.20
C PRO A 581 43.74 94.87 33.11
N GLU A 582 43.04 93.71 33.09
CA GLU A 582 41.81 93.29 33.86
C GLU A 582 40.43 94.02 33.71
N PRO A 583 39.20 93.44 34.01
CA PRO A 583 38.81 92.09 34.48
C PRO A 583 37.73 91.30 33.69
N GLU A 584 37.69 90.01 34.06
CA GLU A 584 36.59 89.00 34.15
C GLU A 584 35.12 89.51 34.25
N PRO A 585 34.07 88.68 33.96
CA PRO A 585 33.92 87.35 34.60
C PRO A 585 33.20 86.21 33.84
N SER A 586 33.41 85.00 34.40
CA SER A 586 32.47 83.87 34.62
C SER A 586 31.71 83.28 33.43
N GLU A 587 31.59 81.96 33.24
CA GLU A 587 31.16 80.97 34.23
C GLU A 587 31.43 79.54 33.73
N SER A 588 31.99 78.70 34.62
CA SER A 588 31.64 77.31 34.99
C SER A 588 31.21 76.32 33.88
N ALA A 589 31.76 75.11 33.73
CA ALA A 589 32.04 73.95 34.61
C ALA A 589 31.46 72.75 33.83
N ASP A 590 32.00 71.53 33.78
CA ASP A 590 32.58 70.71 34.83
C ASP A 590 33.38 69.56 34.17
N ALA A 591 34.31 69.00 34.92
CA ALA A 591 35.35 68.11 34.44
C ALA A 591 35.23 66.68 35.00
N ALA A 592 35.65 65.71 34.17
CA ALA A 592 36.49 64.56 34.53
C ALA A 592 35.88 63.38 35.37
N PRO A 593 36.58 62.24 35.50
CA PRO A 593 37.36 61.49 34.50
C PRO A 593 37.12 59.94 34.57
N ALA A 594 37.88 59.22 33.74
CA ALA A 594 37.99 57.77 33.65
C ALA A 594 38.99 57.13 34.65
N GLU A 595 39.02 55.78 34.60
CA GLU A 595 40.05 54.80 35.06
C GLU A 595 39.98 54.30 36.53
N THR A 596 40.29 53.05 36.93
CA THR A 596 40.70 51.74 36.34
C THR A 596 40.67 50.62 37.45
N VAL A 597 40.88 49.35 37.04
CA VAL A 597 41.51 48.18 37.75
C VAL A 597 40.65 47.01 38.31
N THR A 598 40.56 45.93 37.50
CA THR A 598 40.86 44.45 37.61
C THR A 598 40.85 43.59 38.94
N PRO A 599 40.93 42.21 38.93
CA PRO A 599 39.92 41.21 39.38
C PRO A 599 40.40 40.30 40.58
N PRO A 600 39.81 39.13 41.00
CA PRO A 600 39.77 37.83 40.26
C PRO A 600 38.64 36.78 40.62
N ALA A 601 38.67 35.64 39.90
CA ALA A 601 38.40 34.24 40.35
C ALA A 601 37.07 33.52 40.02
N ALA A 602 37.24 32.26 39.56
CA ALA A 602 36.30 31.14 39.41
C ALA A 602 36.99 29.87 40.00
N PRO A 603 36.42 28.64 40.05
CA PRO A 603 35.05 28.11 40.25
C PRO A 603 35.01 27.12 41.47
N PRO A 604 33.98 26.26 41.71
CA PRO A 604 33.98 24.92 41.07
C PRO A 604 32.63 24.21 40.83
N ALA A 605 32.69 23.30 39.84
CA ALA A 605 32.24 21.89 39.80
C ALA A 605 30.77 21.44 39.94
N ALA A 606 30.46 20.55 39.00
CA ALA A 606 29.29 19.70 38.81
C ALA A 606 29.07 18.61 39.87
N THR A 607 27.80 18.24 40.09
CA THR A 607 27.26 16.89 40.43
C THR A 607 25.74 17.08 40.60
N GLN A 608 24.80 16.36 39.99
CA GLN A 608 24.66 14.94 39.73
C GLN A 608 23.69 14.70 38.55
N PRO A 609 23.85 13.59 37.81
CA PRO A 609 22.71 12.75 37.48
C PRO A 609 22.97 11.34 38.00
N ARG A 610 21.97 10.62 38.51
CA ARG A 610 21.82 9.17 38.30
C ARG A 610 20.50 8.61 38.87
N PRO A 611 20.09 7.43 38.36
CA PRO A 611 18.73 6.94 38.24
C PRO A 611 18.38 5.90 39.31
N GLU A 612 17.11 5.57 39.44
CA GLU A 612 16.63 4.32 40.05
C GLU A 612 15.29 3.96 39.41
N LEU A 613 14.90 2.72 39.17
CA LEU A 613 15.53 1.42 38.94
C LEU A 613 14.33 0.55 38.54
N ALA A 614 14.55 -0.37 37.60
CA ALA A 614 13.64 -1.49 37.37
C ALA A 614 13.86 -2.56 38.45
N GLN A 615 12.81 -3.31 38.84
CA GLN A 615 12.73 -4.78 38.80
C GLN A 615 11.90 -5.43 39.94
N THR A 616 10.95 -6.28 39.48
CA THR A 616 10.65 -7.67 39.89
C THR A 616 10.04 -8.02 41.26
N GLY A 617 9.10 -9.00 41.20
CA GLY A 617 8.87 -9.99 42.27
C GLY A 617 7.39 -10.21 42.61
N LEU A 618 6.60 -10.97 41.84
CA LEU A 618 6.29 -12.42 41.99
C LEU A 618 5.58 -12.89 43.29
N ARG A 619 4.42 -13.52 43.05
CA ARG A 619 3.71 -14.61 43.77
C ARG A 619 2.83 -14.28 44.99
N THR A 620 1.55 -14.65 44.84
CA THR A 620 0.87 -15.57 45.76
C THR A 620 -0.18 -16.36 45.00
N GLU A 621 -0.12 -17.68 45.12
CA GLU A 621 -1.11 -18.65 44.65
C GLU A 621 -2.11 -18.99 45.77
N VAL A 622 -3.14 -19.74 45.37
CA VAL A 622 -3.99 -20.68 46.15
C VAL A 622 -5.33 -20.12 46.67
N ALA A 623 -6.44 -20.47 46.00
CA ALA A 623 -7.36 -21.53 46.47
C ALA A 623 -8.73 -21.50 45.74
N ALA A 624 -9.08 -22.65 45.17
CA ALA A 624 -10.38 -23.31 45.05
C ALA A 624 -11.70 -22.54 45.32
N GLY A 625 -12.69 -22.74 44.43
CA GLY A 625 -14.09 -22.50 44.77
C GLY A 625 -15.07 -22.64 43.59
N ALA A 626 -15.36 -23.86 43.17
CA ALA A 626 -16.51 -24.16 42.33
C ALA A 626 -17.83 -23.97 43.12
N ALA A 627 -18.89 -23.63 42.37
CA ALA A 627 -20.33 -23.74 42.68
C ALA A 627 -21.12 -22.44 42.92
N MET A 628 -22.31 -22.42 42.32
CA MET A 628 -23.46 -21.52 42.49
C MET A 628 -23.55 -20.27 41.59
N ALA A 629 -24.11 -20.45 40.39
CA ALA A 629 -25.04 -19.48 39.78
C ALA A 629 -25.81 -20.09 38.59
N LEU A 630 -26.70 -21.07 38.84
CA LEU A 630 -27.61 -21.63 37.81
C LEU A 630 -29.08 -21.66 38.25
N VAL A 631 -29.53 -20.68 39.04
CA VAL A 631 -30.95 -20.56 39.45
C VAL A 631 -31.53 -19.13 39.26
N GLY A 632 -30.79 -18.20 38.66
CA GLY A 632 -31.16 -16.77 38.68
C GLY A 632 -31.93 -16.19 37.48
N THR A 633 -32.01 -16.87 36.33
CA THR A 633 -32.45 -16.23 35.06
C THR A 633 -33.66 -16.87 34.38
N GLY A 634 -34.29 -17.86 35.02
CA GLY A 634 -35.49 -18.53 34.51
C GLY A 634 -36.84 -17.92 34.94
N LEU A 635 -36.89 -17.07 35.97
CA LEU A 635 -38.14 -16.57 36.54
C LEU A 635 -38.54 -15.13 36.14
N ALA A 636 -37.71 -14.40 35.37
CA ALA A 636 -38.01 -13.01 34.98
C ALA A 636 -38.70 -12.87 33.61
N LEU A 637 -38.76 -13.92 32.78
CA LEU A 637 -39.37 -13.88 31.44
C LEU A 637 -40.79 -14.45 31.35
N VAL A 638 -41.28 -15.09 32.42
CA VAL A 638 -42.67 -15.61 32.49
C VAL A 638 -43.64 -14.60 33.12
N GLN A 639 -43.15 -13.55 33.80
CA GLN A 639 -43.99 -12.49 34.38
C GLN A 639 -44.25 -11.29 33.44
N LEU A 640 -43.52 -11.16 32.34
CA LEU A 640 -43.71 -10.06 31.36
C LEU A 640 -44.65 -10.42 30.19
N THR A 641 -44.98 -11.70 30.01
CA THR A 641 -45.94 -12.17 28.99
C THR A 641 -47.37 -12.32 29.54
N SER A 642 -47.56 -12.39 30.86
CA SER A 642 -48.88 -12.43 31.50
C SER A 642 -49.52 -11.05 31.68
N MET A 643 -48.73 -9.97 31.77
CA MET A 643 -49.23 -8.59 31.90
C MET A 643 -49.61 -7.92 30.57
N ARG A 644 -49.10 -8.40 29.42
CA ARG A 644 -49.51 -7.89 28.09
C ARG A 644 -50.80 -8.50 27.54
N ARG A 645 -51.29 -9.62 28.09
CA ARG A 645 -52.59 -10.21 27.72
C ARG A 645 -53.81 -9.69 28.50
N ARG A 646 -53.61 -8.87 29.55
CA ARG A 646 -54.70 -8.24 30.33
C ARG A 646 -55.01 -6.78 29.97
N ARG A 647 -54.36 -6.19 28.96
CA ARG A 647 -54.66 -4.83 28.45
C ARG A 647 -55.29 -4.78 27.05
N ALA A 648 -55.72 -5.93 26.52
CA ALA A 648 -56.42 -6.03 25.22
C ALA A 648 -57.86 -6.56 25.35
N ARG A 649 -58.48 -6.46 26.53
CA ARG A 649 -59.91 -6.65 26.76
C ARG A 649 -60.40 -5.69 27.85
N THR A 650 -60.56 -4.43 27.45
CA THR A 650 -61.53 -3.42 27.93
C THR A 650 -61.53 -2.31 26.90
#